data_AF-A0A660R136-F1
#
_entry.id   AF-A0A660R136-F1
#
_cell.length_a   1.000
_cell.length_b   1.000
_cell.length_c   1.000
_cell.angle_alpha   90.00
_cell.angle_beta   90.00
_cell.angle_gamma   90.00
#
_symmetry.space_group_name_H-M   'P 1'
#
loop_
_entity.id
_entity.type
_entity.pdbx_description
1 polymer ?
#
loop_
_entity_poly.entity_id
_entity_poly.type
_entity_poly.pdbx_seq_one_letter_code
_entity_poly.pdbx_strand_id
1 'polypeptide(L)'
;MKRTGMVVGLFAWAIAIGSEAEVGIATPALPDGDVGVPYSVSLTATNGTPPYNWDWHFPGDAPYAEISEPNSFAATGVAQGWQADDNMWQMALPFDFPFFGNSYPSCWVDSNGAIWFDVDCGIAVLIDDLNTTWGDIYIDTHASWITIRWEGTYYYNTPPVSFSVTLTDDGSITMKYGSGNAYGGDIGVVSDDVVVESPFSQGGSMGYADNIVFQPLLPTDILLAGLSLSTNGVISGTPTSTYSNQVLITVVDDLGDSADRWFELVLYDDRDNDGMLDAWELQIADANPTDGIETIYDVLRDDNYDGDAFSNIEEFLLGFDPVVPGGDPLDTIEEGLELMAAALTNDFDRAYVSLIDGCFETVVAADPSNHAARVYRAASRLVNLLNHDGQDGFLEEFGFTSSWDFEVAGEFDITHAPLPDAVVDFFSTHVLPAIDASYADLEVIPTNWSGTAEISTTYFPVDETVYADIGDITGAMSALKLLRSKVLTLTAQSLNVDYEKILMPVDGPVAAITMDGLNNDWDGIPVQLIGEYNSVVEYVKGARSASSIYLLVQLRGLQNDVLGLEGDLFIGVDSSVDFEASPAWGYTNVWFSETGTNTSDMVGAYSNRTIEIEIPVPEGIEVPNVSINWLSVEYLPIGADWWMSSWEDLDSPISNPIEVVLQNHPDFMESVRSPLDLSSAKANLNEAVDLCQLANELIKSRTDSLMHFIEYDPTNEVERAEFFSRLQQVELSLDSPQPVLETNGLGEVVFEQVVHLGAFYQPAYLTRSMLPEFWEILSQPLDGSFPDPTFGGVLPDMTQYKLDEYLRRSGEMDVDGDGIPNGWEYLYCGHPTHFIAHLDDDNDGQSNFDEYISGTDPTHAASCFRAVFNVQDVGGASDIIISWDAAEGRVYDVHWSPALGQDFQLLEAGIEYPMNSYTDTLHRAASTGFYRVVVRRPGEGDWDADGLPDDWERHYLGSMDAADANMDSDGDGQDNIREYIAGTDPSDEASFFAMVDAGQVAAGFVIEWYSVPDRTYSVKWARELGESFQVCEIGIEYPQNTYTDTVHSAENERFYQVDVQKK
;
A
#
# COMPACT_ATOMS: atom_id res chain seq x y z
N MET A 1 -10.65 22.09 49.60
CA MET A 1 -9.50 22.09 50.55
C MET A 1 -9.76 21.03 51.63
N LYS A 2 -8.90 19.99 51.71
CA LYS A 2 -8.48 19.24 52.92
C LYS A 2 -9.53 18.75 53.96
N ARG A 3 -9.44 17.43 54.21
CA ARG A 3 -9.19 16.77 55.53
C ARG A 3 -10.35 16.46 56.50
N THR A 4 -10.49 15.14 56.74
CA THR A 4 -10.63 14.40 58.04
C THR A 4 -11.84 14.66 58.94
N GLY A 5 -12.72 13.66 59.06
CA GLY A 5 -12.60 12.59 60.08
C GLY A 5 -12.84 12.94 61.56
N MET A 6 -13.75 12.16 62.17
CA MET A 6 -13.85 11.79 63.60
C MET A 6 -14.34 12.84 64.62
N VAL A 7 -15.54 12.65 65.18
CA VAL A 7 -15.78 11.87 66.42
C VAL A 7 -17.29 11.88 66.76
N VAL A 8 -17.81 10.68 66.99
CA VAL A 8 -19.15 10.28 67.42
C VAL A 8 -19.43 10.72 68.87
N GLY A 9 -20.67 11.13 69.18
CA GLY A 9 -21.28 10.78 70.47
C GLY A 9 -22.14 11.82 71.19
N LEU A 10 -23.46 11.70 70.98
CA LEU A 10 -24.50 11.62 72.03
C LEU A 10 -25.12 12.91 72.61
N PHE A 11 -26.42 13.02 72.28
CA PHE A 11 -27.55 13.62 73.00
C PHE A 11 -27.87 15.12 72.82
N ALA A 12 -28.69 15.40 71.81
CA ALA A 12 -29.89 16.22 71.99
C ALA A 12 -31.07 15.57 71.23
N TRP A 13 -32.05 15.07 71.98
CA TRP A 13 -33.26 14.45 71.46
C TRP A 13 -34.20 15.49 70.82
N ALA A 14 -34.21 15.46 69.49
CA ALA A 14 -35.32 15.60 68.54
C ALA A 14 -36.56 16.45 68.93
N ILE A 15 -36.47 17.76 68.66
CA ILE A 15 -37.51 18.48 67.90
C ILE A 15 -36.75 19.25 66.82
N ALA A 16 -36.63 18.67 65.64
CA ALA A 16 -36.23 19.34 64.42
C ALA A 16 -37.32 19.04 63.39
N ILE A 17 -37.80 20.10 62.76
CA ILE A 17 -38.76 20.06 61.65
C ILE A 17 -38.13 19.13 60.60
N GLY A 18 -38.78 18.01 60.30
CA GLY A 18 -38.25 17.05 59.33
C GLY A 18 -38.14 17.72 57.97
N SER A 19 -36.94 17.72 57.40
CA SER A 19 -36.74 17.96 55.98
C SER A 19 -37.58 16.93 55.22
N GLU A 20 -38.47 17.38 54.35
CA GLU A 20 -39.06 16.52 53.32
C GLU A 20 -37.90 15.88 52.55
N ALA A 21 -38.01 14.57 52.29
CA ALA A 21 -36.99 13.86 51.54
C ALA A 21 -37.16 14.25 50.07
N GLU A 22 -36.11 14.81 49.47
CA GLU A 22 -36.04 15.18 48.05
C GLU A 22 -36.35 13.94 47.18
N VAL A 23 -37.08 14.16 46.09
CA VAL A 23 -37.44 13.13 45.09
C VAL A 23 -36.17 12.48 44.51
N GLY A 24 -36.24 11.21 44.09
CA GLY A 24 -35.12 10.49 43.48
C GLY A 24 -35.56 9.32 42.60
N ILE A 25 -34.68 8.81 41.74
CA ILE A 25 -34.98 7.72 40.79
C ILE A 25 -34.44 6.37 41.30
N ALA A 26 -35.32 5.39 41.47
CA ALA A 26 -35.04 4.06 42.01
C ALA A 26 -34.79 2.98 40.96
N THR A 27 -35.10 3.24 39.69
CA THR A 27 -34.85 2.31 38.57
C THR A 27 -33.36 1.95 38.53
N PRO A 28 -32.98 0.66 38.55
CA PRO A 28 -31.57 0.27 38.63
C PRO A 28 -30.84 0.40 37.30
N ALA A 29 -31.43 -0.09 36.21
CA ALA A 29 -30.95 -0.08 34.83
C ALA A 29 -32.14 -0.22 33.87
N LEU A 30 -31.95 0.11 32.58
CA LEU A 30 -32.88 -0.24 31.52
C LEU A 30 -32.45 -1.60 30.92
N PRO A 31 -33.38 -2.50 30.57
CA PRO A 31 -33.08 -3.69 29.79
C PRO A 31 -32.80 -3.34 28.32
N ASP A 32 -32.02 -4.18 27.66
CA ASP A 32 -31.79 -4.10 26.23
C ASP A 32 -33.09 -4.38 25.45
N GLY A 33 -33.17 -3.89 24.22
CA GLY A 33 -34.29 -4.13 23.30
C GLY A 33 -33.80 -4.42 21.89
N ASP A 34 -34.74 -4.79 21.01
CA ASP A 34 -34.46 -5.11 19.61
C ASP A 34 -35.29 -4.24 18.68
N VAL A 35 -34.69 -3.87 17.55
CA VAL A 35 -35.39 -3.20 16.45
C VAL A 35 -36.52 -4.10 15.95
N GLY A 36 -37.72 -3.55 15.78
CA GLY A 36 -38.90 -4.30 15.36
C GLY A 36 -39.62 -5.07 16.47
N VAL A 37 -39.04 -5.24 17.66
CA VAL A 37 -39.68 -5.91 18.80
C VAL A 37 -40.34 -4.91 19.76
N PRO A 38 -41.57 -5.14 20.24
CA PRO A 38 -42.19 -4.28 21.25
C PRO A 38 -41.37 -4.16 22.53
N TYR A 39 -40.94 -2.95 22.86
CA TYR A 39 -40.19 -2.61 24.06
C TYR A 39 -41.12 -1.97 25.11
N SER A 40 -41.02 -2.37 26.39
CA SER A 40 -41.80 -1.74 27.47
C SER A 40 -41.13 -1.85 28.84
N VAL A 41 -40.88 -0.71 29.48
CA VAL A 41 -40.20 -0.61 30.79
C VAL A 41 -40.84 0.47 31.66
N SER A 42 -41.07 0.16 32.94
CA SER A 42 -41.63 1.12 33.92
C SER A 42 -40.54 1.66 34.85
N LEU A 43 -40.45 2.99 34.92
CA LEU A 43 -39.57 3.74 35.81
C LEU A 43 -40.19 3.89 37.20
N THR A 44 -39.35 3.95 38.23
CA THR A 44 -39.79 4.06 39.64
C THR A 44 -39.11 5.24 40.34
N ALA A 45 -39.90 6.14 40.92
CA ALA A 45 -39.42 7.22 41.79
C ALA A 45 -39.40 6.80 43.27
N THR A 46 -38.62 7.53 44.07
CA THR A 46 -38.48 7.42 45.53
C THR A 46 -38.61 8.80 46.17
N ASN A 47 -39.17 8.86 47.38
CA ASN A 47 -39.48 10.10 48.11
C ASN A 47 -40.43 11.03 47.33
N GLY A 48 -40.47 12.34 47.61
CA GLY A 48 -41.32 13.32 46.91
C GLY A 48 -42.83 13.21 47.15
N THR A 49 -43.60 14.12 46.53
CA THR A 49 -45.07 14.14 46.56
C THR A 49 -45.66 13.80 45.18
N PRO A 50 -46.33 12.63 45.02
CA PRO A 50 -47.00 12.28 43.77
C PRO A 50 -48.16 13.25 43.44
N PRO A 51 -48.53 13.45 42.15
CA PRO A 51 -48.02 12.75 40.96
C PRO A 51 -46.60 13.13 40.55
N TYR A 52 -45.92 12.21 39.88
CA TYR A 52 -44.61 12.46 39.26
C TYR A 52 -44.80 12.68 37.77
N ASN A 53 -44.08 13.65 37.22
CA ASN A 53 -43.90 13.85 35.79
C ASN A 53 -42.51 13.38 35.41
N TRP A 54 -42.42 12.64 34.31
CA TRP A 54 -41.18 12.06 33.80
C TRP A 54 -40.82 12.69 32.48
N ASP A 55 -39.52 12.91 32.29
CA ASP A 55 -38.94 13.39 31.05
C ASP A 55 -37.61 12.67 30.77
N TRP A 56 -37.14 12.74 29.54
CA TRP A 56 -35.85 12.19 29.13
C TRP A 56 -35.09 13.14 28.21
N HIS A 57 -33.76 13.13 28.31
CA HIS A 57 -32.84 13.94 27.51
C HIS A 57 -31.64 13.10 27.10
N PHE A 58 -30.94 13.47 26.05
CA PHE A 58 -29.81 12.70 25.53
C PHE A 58 -28.55 13.57 25.40
N PRO A 59 -27.34 12.97 25.37
CA PRO A 59 -26.10 13.69 25.19
C PRO A 59 -26.05 14.32 23.79
N GLY A 60 -25.95 15.65 23.71
CA GLY A 60 -25.83 16.37 22.43
C GLY A 60 -27.16 16.86 21.83
N ASP A 61 -28.22 17.00 22.64
CA ASP A 61 -29.51 17.57 22.22
C ASP A 61 -29.40 19.03 21.73
N ALA A 62 -28.91 19.21 20.51
CA ALA A 62 -29.14 20.39 19.70
C ALA A 62 -30.62 20.38 19.29
N PRO A 63 -31.43 21.41 19.59
CA PRO A 63 -32.86 21.45 19.22
C PRO A 63 -33.09 21.64 17.71
N TYR A 64 -32.03 21.50 16.90
CA TYR A 64 -32.03 21.60 15.46
C TYR A 64 -31.17 20.47 14.87
N ALA A 65 -31.66 19.81 13.83
CA ALA A 65 -30.85 18.93 12.99
C ALA A 65 -30.48 19.67 11.69
N GLU A 66 -29.22 19.52 11.27
CA GLU A 66 -28.75 19.99 9.98
C GLU A 66 -29.01 18.95 8.89
N ILE A 67 -29.55 19.40 7.77
CA ILE A 67 -29.79 18.60 6.56
C ILE A 67 -29.26 19.38 5.37
N SER A 68 -28.68 18.67 4.39
CA SER A 68 -28.26 19.25 3.11
C SER A 68 -29.35 19.06 2.05
N GLU A 69 -29.64 20.10 1.26
CA GLU A 69 -30.55 20.03 0.11
C GLU A 69 -29.88 20.62 -1.14
N PRO A 70 -30.22 20.16 -2.36
CA PRO A 70 -29.68 20.72 -3.59
C PRO A 70 -29.79 22.25 -3.65
N ASN A 71 -28.72 22.93 -4.07
CA ASN A 71 -28.68 24.40 -4.16
C ASN A 71 -29.93 24.97 -4.86
N SER A 72 -30.66 25.84 -4.16
CA SER A 72 -31.86 26.51 -4.67
C SER A 72 -31.77 28.03 -4.56
N PHE A 73 -30.55 28.57 -4.60
CA PHE A 73 -30.32 30.00 -4.43
C PHE A 73 -30.99 30.83 -5.53
N ALA A 74 -31.69 31.89 -5.13
CA ALA A 74 -32.32 32.83 -6.04
C ALA A 74 -32.15 34.27 -5.54
N ALA A 75 -31.80 35.18 -6.46
CA ALA A 75 -31.68 36.61 -6.16
C ALA A 75 -33.07 37.27 -6.03
N THR A 76 -33.74 37.03 -4.90
CA THR A 76 -35.07 37.56 -4.57
C THR A 76 -34.99 38.69 -3.54
N GLY A 77 -36.15 39.30 -3.23
CA GLY A 77 -36.29 40.35 -2.21
C GLY A 77 -36.19 41.80 -2.72
N VAL A 78 -36.59 42.72 -1.85
CA VAL A 78 -36.54 44.18 -2.07
C VAL A 78 -35.36 44.77 -1.29
N ALA A 79 -34.53 45.55 -1.99
CA ALA A 79 -33.40 46.29 -1.44
C ALA A 79 -33.84 47.24 -0.30
N GLN A 80 -33.18 47.18 0.86
CA GLN A 80 -33.53 47.97 2.04
C GLN A 80 -32.73 49.28 2.16
N GLY A 81 -31.67 49.45 1.37
CA GLY A 81 -30.69 50.52 1.55
C GLY A 81 -29.83 50.33 2.80
N TRP A 82 -29.62 49.08 3.21
CA TRP A 82 -28.83 48.69 4.38
C TRP A 82 -27.39 48.45 3.95
N GLN A 83 -26.73 49.56 3.65
CA GLN A 83 -25.38 49.64 3.09
C GLN A 83 -24.43 50.16 4.16
N ALA A 84 -23.64 49.27 4.74
CA ALA A 84 -22.66 49.63 5.76
C ALA A 84 -21.57 48.56 5.92
N ASP A 85 -20.68 48.84 6.86
CA ASP A 85 -19.60 48.02 7.37
C ASP A 85 -19.79 48.01 8.89
N ASP A 86 -19.76 46.83 9.53
CA ASP A 86 -20.00 46.65 10.97
C ASP A 86 -21.24 47.37 11.52
N ASN A 87 -22.39 47.17 10.89
CA ASN A 87 -23.64 47.77 11.36
C ASN A 87 -24.80 46.79 11.32
N MET A 88 -25.76 47.01 12.22
CA MET A 88 -26.93 46.16 12.36
C MET A 88 -28.22 46.96 12.23
N TRP A 89 -29.27 46.33 11.69
CA TRP A 89 -30.60 46.93 11.55
C TRP A 89 -31.67 46.06 12.19
N GLN A 90 -32.53 46.67 12.99
CA GLN A 90 -33.66 45.97 13.58
C GLN A 90 -34.83 45.87 12.60
N MET A 91 -35.43 44.68 12.50
CA MET A 91 -36.59 44.42 11.67
C MET A 91 -37.68 43.67 12.45
N ALA A 92 -38.95 44.02 12.18
CA ALA A 92 -40.09 43.22 12.63
C ALA A 92 -40.34 42.04 11.68
N LEU A 93 -40.56 40.86 12.23
CA LEU A 93 -40.85 39.65 11.47
C LEU A 93 -42.35 39.58 11.12
N PRO A 94 -42.73 38.95 10.00
CA PRO A 94 -44.13 38.82 9.58
C PRO A 94 -44.97 37.89 10.47
N PHE A 95 -44.30 37.07 11.27
CA PHE A 95 -44.85 36.17 12.29
C PHE A 95 -43.84 36.09 13.46
N ASP A 96 -44.28 35.59 14.61
CA ASP A 96 -43.37 35.39 15.74
C ASP A 96 -42.55 34.12 15.47
N PHE A 97 -41.27 34.28 15.13
CA PHE A 97 -40.40 33.17 14.74
C PHE A 97 -40.08 32.27 15.96
N PRO A 98 -40.41 30.97 15.92
CA PRO A 98 -40.05 30.05 16.99
C PRO A 98 -38.58 29.62 16.84
N PHE A 99 -37.77 29.85 17.87
CA PHE A 99 -36.33 29.55 17.86
C PHE A 99 -35.86 29.19 19.28
N PHE A 100 -35.22 28.03 19.44
CA PHE A 100 -34.76 27.50 20.74
C PHE A 100 -35.83 27.58 21.85
N GLY A 101 -37.07 27.18 21.53
CA GLY A 101 -38.20 27.18 22.47
C GLY A 101 -38.78 28.55 22.83
N ASN A 102 -38.18 29.64 22.32
CA ASN A 102 -38.67 31.01 22.48
C ASN A 102 -39.35 31.50 21.19
N SER A 103 -40.05 32.64 21.28
CA SER A 103 -40.81 33.21 20.18
C SER A 103 -40.43 34.67 19.97
N TYR A 104 -39.97 35.01 18.76
CA TYR A 104 -39.36 36.30 18.45
C TYR A 104 -40.15 37.08 17.40
N PRO A 105 -40.74 38.25 17.75
CA PRO A 105 -41.47 39.08 16.79
C PRO A 105 -40.55 39.99 15.94
N SER A 106 -39.25 40.01 16.24
CA SER A 106 -38.26 40.88 15.59
C SER A 106 -36.85 40.31 15.73
N CYS A 107 -35.96 40.70 14.83
CA CYS A 107 -34.54 40.38 14.87
C CYS A 107 -33.66 41.60 14.51
N TRP A 108 -32.35 41.48 14.72
CA TRP A 108 -31.33 42.37 14.21
C TRP A 108 -30.56 41.68 13.09
N VAL A 109 -30.48 42.31 11.93
CA VAL A 109 -29.75 41.82 10.76
C VAL A 109 -28.40 42.53 10.71
N ASP A 110 -27.32 41.76 10.72
CA ASP A 110 -25.94 42.24 10.71
C ASP A 110 -25.41 42.37 9.27
N SER A 111 -24.62 43.41 8.97
CA SER A 111 -23.89 43.52 7.71
C SER A 111 -22.91 42.37 7.49
N ASN A 112 -22.42 41.75 8.57
CA ASN A 112 -21.46 40.64 8.59
C ASN A 112 -22.09 39.25 8.39
N GLY A 113 -23.32 39.15 7.87
CA GLY A 113 -23.90 37.84 7.51
C GLY A 113 -24.56 37.06 8.65
N ALA A 114 -24.97 37.76 9.71
CA ALA A 114 -25.64 37.19 10.88
C ALA A 114 -27.05 37.76 11.11
N ILE A 115 -27.88 37.00 11.83
CA ILE A 115 -29.13 37.48 12.42
C ILE A 115 -29.10 37.22 13.92
N TRP A 116 -29.49 38.22 14.72
CA TRP A 116 -29.55 38.13 16.18
C TRP A 116 -30.95 38.37 16.71
N PHE A 117 -31.36 37.60 17.71
CA PHE A 117 -32.67 37.71 18.37
C PHE A 117 -32.55 38.22 19.81
N ASP A 118 -31.41 37.96 20.46
CA ASP A 118 -30.95 38.58 21.72
C ASP A 118 -29.41 38.54 21.77
N VAL A 119 -28.80 38.93 22.89
CA VAL A 119 -27.34 39.01 23.09
C VAL A 119 -26.61 37.68 22.91
N ASP A 120 -27.26 36.56 23.24
CA ASP A 120 -26.67 35.22 23.21
C ASP A 120 -27.45 34.27 22.27
N CYS A 121 -28.27 34.80 21.36
CA CYS A 121 -29.16 34.00 20.50
C CYS A 121 -29.16 34.51 19.05
N GLY A 122 -28.67 33.68 18.12
CA GLY A 122 -28.43 34.11 16.73
C GLY A 122 -28.29 32.98 15.71
N ILE A 123 -28.28 33.39 14.44
CA ILE A 123 -28.10 32.56 13.25
C ILE A 123 -26.90 33.11 12.49
N ALA A 124 -25.88 32.29 12.34
CA ALA A 124 -24.70 32.53 11.53
C ALA A 124 -24.93 31.94 10.14
N VAL A 125 -25.15 32.79 9.12
CA VAL A 125 -25.44 32.32 7.75
C VAL A 125 -24.14 32.20 6.95
N LEU A 126 -23.26 33.17 7.12
CA LEU A 126 -21.87 33.19 6.65
C LEU A 126 -21.17 34.35 7.37
N ILE A 127 -20.86 34.18 8.66
CA ILE A 127 -20.26 35.26 9.43
C ILE A 127 -18.78 35.40 9.08
N ASP A 128 -18.42 36.59 8.62
CA ASP A 128 -17.04 37.04 8.37
C ASP A 128 -17.03 38.58 8.37
N ASP A 129 -15.89 39.20 8.07
CA ASP A 129 -15.74 40.65 7.89
C ASP A 129 -16.32 41.08 6.51
N LEU A 130 -17.64 41.28 6.45
CA LEU A 130 -18.40 41.56 5.24
C LEU A 130 -18.89 43.01 5.16
N ASN A 131 -18.90 43.53 3.94
CA ASN A 131 -19.27 44.91 3.66
C ASN A 131 -20.38 45.00 2.61
N THR A 132 -21.53 45.58 2.97
CA THR A 132 -22.69 45.76 2.07
C THR A 132 -22.72 47.13 1.39
N THR A 133 -21.71 47.98 1.58
CA THR A 133 -21.64 49.36 1.02
C THR A 133 -21.79 49.39 -0.50
N TRP A 134 -21.27 48.37 -1.19
CA TRP A 134 -21.31 48.25 -2.66
C TRP A 134 -22.42 47.32 -3.17
N GLY A 135 -23.22 46.76 -2.26
CA GLY A 135 -24.40 45.94 -2.56
C GLY A 135 -25.61 46.42 -1.74
N ASP A 136 -26.38 45.49 -1.17
CA ASP A 136 -27.48 45.77 -0.23
C ASP A 136 -27.90 44.49 0.50
N ILE A 137 -28.74 44.64 1.52
CA ILE A 137 -29.53 43.55 2.09
C ILE A 137 -30.94 43.61 1.51
N TYR A 138 -31.41 42.48 1.00
CA TYR A 138 -32.69 42.33 0.33
C TYR A 138 -33.62 41.47 1.18
N ILE A 139 -34.88 41.86 1.23
CA ILE A 139 -35.87 41.19 2.07
C ILE A 139 -37.09 40.81 1.23
N ASP A 140 -37.45 39.53 1.27
CA ASP A 140 -38.65 38.98 0.67
C ASP A 140 -39.57 38.46 1.77
N THR A 141 -40.77 39.03 1.89
CA THR A 141 -41.65 38.80 3.05
C THR A 141 -42.95 38.15 2.61
N HIS A 142 -43.27 37.02 3.23
CA HIS A 142 -44.52 36.30 3.06
C HIS A 142 -45.22 36.08 4.41
N ALA A 143 -46.41 35.50 4.39
CA ALA A 143 -47.21 35.30 5.60
C ALA A 143 -46.63 34.25 6.55
N SER A 144 -45.92 33.24 6.02
CA SER A 144 -45.39 32.09 6.75
C SER A 144 -43.88 31.89 6.55
N TRP A 145 -43.22 32.76 5.80
CA TRP A 145 -41.77 32.74 5.64
C TRP A 145 -41.22 34.12 5.29
N ILE A 146 -39.93 34.31 5.52
CA ILE A 146 -39.16 35.50 5.17
C ILE A 146 -37.76 35.11 4.71
N THR A 147 -37.30 35.68 3.59
CA THR A 147 -35.92 35.50 3.10
C THR A 147 -35.15 36.80 3.26
N ILE A 148 -33.98 36.72 3.88
CA ILE A 148 -33.02 37.81 4.02
C ILE A 148 -31.78 37.43 3.19
N ARG A 149 -31.40 38.28 2.25
CA ARG A 149 -30.30 38.03 1.30
C ARG A 149 -29.26 39.13 1.38
N TRP A 150 -28.00 38.75 1.53
CA TRP A 150 -26.85 39.66 1.52
C TRP A 150 -26.23 39.70 0.13
N GLU A 151 -25.93 40.91 -0.32
CA GLU A 151 -25.11 41.18 -1.49
C GLU A 151 -24.06 42.22 -1.07
N GLY A 152 -22.79 41.87 -1.21
CA GLY A 152 -21.70 42.68 -0.67
C GLY A 152 -20.33 42.19 -1.12
N THR A 153 -19.30 42.48 -0.33
CA THR A 153 -17.93 42.00 -0.56
C THR A 153 -17.23 41.70 0.77
N TYR A 154 -16.26 40.79 0.79
CA TYR A 154 -15.33 40.67 1.92
C TYR A 154 -14.49 41.95 2.06
N TYR A 155 -14.27 42.40 3.30
CA TYR A 155 -13.60 43.65 3.62
C TYR A 155 -12.16 43.73 3.07
N TYR A 156 -11.36 42.68 3.26
CA TYR A 156 -9.93 42.69 2.91
C TYR A 156 -9.61 42.33 1.46
N ASN A 157 -10.46 41.54 0.78
CA ASN A 157 -10.07 40.87 -0.46
C ASN A 157 -10.89 41.28 -1.71
N THR A 158 -12.01 41.99 -1.56
CA THR A 158 -12.93 42.43 -2.64
C THR A 158 -13.74 41.36 -3.44
N PRO A 159 -13.73 40.02 -3.23
CA PRO A 159 -14.67 39.17 -3.96
C PRO A 159 -16.12 39.48 -3.55
N PRO A 160 -17.07 39.33 -4.48
CA PRO A 160 -18.49 39.53 -4.18
C PRO A 160 -19.01 38.42 -3.27
N VAL A 161 -19.87 38.73 -2.30
CA VAL A 161 -20.65 37.74 -1.56
C VAL A 161 -22.11 37.81 -1.96
N SER A 162 -22.74 36.65 -2.04
CA SER A 162 -24.16 36.51 -2.38
C SER A 162 -24.71 35.25 -1.72
N PHE A 163 -25.49 35.43 -0.66
CA PHE A 163 -26.11 34.33 0.09
C PHE A 163 -27.40 34.80 0.76
N SER A 164 -28.25 33.87 1.18
CA SER A 164 -29.51 34.19 1.86
C SER A 164 -29.87 33.18 2.92
N VAL A 165 -30.70 33.60 3.88
CA VAL A 165 -31.39 32.71 4.81
C VAL A 165 -32.90 32.90 4.70
N THR A 166 -33.64 31.80 4.68
CA THR A 166 -35.09 31.77 4.75
C THR A 166 -35.51 31.25 6.13
N LEU A 167 -36.32 32.04 6.85
CA LEU A 167 -36.95 31.66 8.10
C LEU A 167 -38.44 31.39 7.85
N THR A 168 -38.97 30.32 8.41
CA THR A 168 -40.39 29.91 8.29
C THR A 168 -41.10 29.97 9.64
N ASP A 169 -42.44 30.00 9.62
CA ASP A 169 -43.27 30.06 10.82
C ASP A 169 -43.30 28.77 11.64
N ASP A 170 -42.78 27.66 11.09
CA ASP A 170 -42.53 26.41 11.80
C ASP A 170 -41.16 26.36 12.51
N GLY A 171 -40.31 27.37 12.30
CA GLY A 171 -38.99 27.47 12.94
C GLY A 171 -37.83 26.91 12.13
N SER A 172 -38.08 26.38 10.92
CA SER A 172 -37.00 25.94 10.02
C SER A 172 -36.22 27.11 9.41
N ILE A 173 -34.93 26.85 9.18
CA ILE A 173 -33.94 27.84 8.74
C ILE A 173 -33.21 27.24 7.53
N THR A 174 -33.34 27.87 6.37
CA THR A 174 -32.66 27.42 5.15
C THR A 174 -31.65 28.46 4.69
N MET A 175 -30.37 28.12 4.70
CA MET A 175 -29.27 28.93 4.21
C MET A 175 -28.92 28.53 2.78
N LYS A 176 -28.70 29.50 1.89
CA LYS A 176 -28.49 29.29 0.46
C LYS A 176 -27.36 30.16 -0.06
N TYR A 177 -26.50 29.59 -0.91
CA TYR A 177 -25.29 30.27 -1.35
C TYR A 177 -25.27 30.46 -2.87
N GLY A 178 -25.14 31.71 -3.31
CA GLY A 178 -24.98 32.09 -4.71
C GLY A 178 -23.52 32.10 -5.17
N SER A 179 -23.25 32.82 -6.26
CA SER A 179 -21.88 33.01 -6.74
C SER A 179 -21.09 34.00 -5.89
N GLY A 180 -19.79 33.75 -5.77
CA GLY A 180 -18.80 34.72 -5.26
C GLY A 180 -18.28 34.49 -3.85
N ASN A 181 -18.96 33.68 -3.02
CA ASN A 181 -18.59 33.36 -1.63
C ASN A 181 -17.27 32.56 -1.54
N ALA A 182 -16.16 33.20 -1.90
CA ALA A 182 -14.87 32.57 -2.15
C ALA A 182 -14.15 32.13 -0.88
N TYR A 183 -14.59 32.60 0.29
CA TYR A 183 -14.08 32.25 1.59
C TYR A 183 -15.24 31.72 2.45
N GLY A 184 -15.04 30.65 3.21
CA GLY A 184 -16.02 30.24 4.21
C GLY A 184 -16.16 31.29 5.32
N GLY A 185 -17.03 31.02 6.27
CA GLY A 185 -17.24 31.82 7.47
C GLY A 185 -17.90 30.98 8.54
N ASP A 186 -18.28 31.57 9.68
CA ASP A 186 -19.04 30.81 10.67
C ASP A 186 -20.46 30.55 10.15
N ILE A 187 -20.88 29.29 10.23
CA ILE A 187 -22.20 28.82 9.78
C ILE A 187 -22.81 27.96 10.89
N GLY A 188 -24.00 28.33 11.35
CA GLY A 188 -24.67 27.61 12.44
C GLY A 188 -25.78 28.40 13.12
N VAL A 189 -26.33 27.80 14.18
CA VAL A 189 -27.35 28.41 15.04
C VAL A 189 -26.95 28.31 16.51
N VAL A 190 -27.24 29.34 17.30
CA VAL A 190 -26.79 29.43 18.70
C VAL A 190 -27.85 30.01 19.63
N SER A 191 -27.92 29.47 20.85
CA SER A 191 -28.63 30.04 22.00
C SER A 191 -27.92 29.69 23.31
N ASP A 192 -27.56 30.70 24.10
CA ASP A 192 -26.83 30.53 25.37
C ASP A 192 -25.55 29.66 25.21
N ASP A 193 -25.51 28.48 25.85
CA ASP A 193 -24.40 27.52 25.79
C ASP A 193 -24.60 26.43 24.70
N VAL A 194 -25.69 26.48 23.91
CA VAL A 194 -26.00 25.49 22.88
C VAL A 194 -25.65 26.04 21.51
N VAL A 195 -24.67 25.41 20.86
CA VAL A 195 -24.21 25.74 19.51
C VAL A 195 -24.46 24.53 18.60
N VAL A 196 -25.13 24.77 17.48
CA VAL A 196 -25.23 23.81 16.37
C VAL A 196 -24.42 24.40 15.23
N GLU A 197 -23.16 23.97 15.15
CA GLU A 197 -22.22 24.42 14.13
C GLU A 197 -22.29 23.50 12.92
N SER A 198 -22.32 24.08 11.72
CA SER A 198 -22.31 23.30 10.49
C SER A 198 -20.92 22.73 10.23
N PRO A 199 -20.78 21.51 9.69
CA PRO A 199 -19.51 20.98 9.21
C PRO A 199 -18.84 21.86 8.15
N PHE A 200 -19.60 22.73 7.49
CA PHE A 200 -19.10 23.70 6.51
C PHE A 200 -18.62 25.02 7.13
N SER A 201 -18.82 25.21 8.44
CA SER A 201 -18.26 26.34 9.20
C SER A 201 -16.75 26.34 9.08
N GLN A 202 -16.14 27.52 8.90
CA GLN A 202 -14.69 27.69 8.71
C GLN A 202 -14.12 26.95 7.47
N GLY A 203 -14.98 26.44 6.57
CA GLY A 203 -14.61 25.71 5.36
C GLY A 203 -14.09 26.59 4.21
N GLY A 204 -13.84 25.94 3.06
CA GLY A 204 -13.41 26.61 1.82
C GLY A 204 -14.52 27.45 1.15
N SER A 205 -14.44 27.65 -0.17
CA SER A 205 -15.43 28.44 -0.92
C SER A 205 -16.86 27.88 -0.78
N MET A 206 -17.81 28.73 -0.41
CA MET A 206 -19.26 28.43 -0.36
C MET A 206 -19.99 28.81 -1.67
N GLY A 207 -19.27 29.10 -2.76
CA GLY A 207 -19.88 29.41 -4.04
C GLY A 207 -20.71 28.24 -4.60
N TYR A 208 -22.03 28.43 -4.76
CA TYR A 208 -22.97 27.39 -5.20
C TYR A 208 -23.03 26.13 -4.32
N ALA A 209 -22.60 26.21 -3.06
CA ALA A 209 -22.77 25.11 -2.11
C ALA A 209 -24.24 24.73 -1.94
N ASP A 210 -24.52 23.47 -1.62
CA ASP A 210 -25.87 23.02 -1.30
C ASP A 210 -26.50 23.84 -0.17
N ASN A 211 -27.83 23.84 -0.11
CA ASN A 211 -28.53 24.56 0.94
C ASN A 211 -28.28 23.85 2.28
N ILE A 212 -28.01 24.63 3.32
CA ILE A 212 -27.90 24.12 4.68
C ILE A 212 -29.24 24.39 5.38
N VAL A 213 -29.92 23.34 5.81
CA VAL A 213 -31.23 23.41 6.45
C VAL A 213 -31.13 23.01 7.90
N PHE A 214 -31.39 23.95 8.82
CA PHE A 214 -31.62 23.63 10.23
C PHE A 214 -33.12 23.44 10.45
N GLN A 215 -33.51 22.19 10.71
CA GLN A 215 -34.89 21.82 11.00
C GLN A 215 -35.09 21.75 12.52
N PRO A 216 -36.12 22.41 13.10
CA PRO A 216 -36.38 22.34 14.53
C PRO A 216 -36.87 20.95 14.91
N LEU A 217 -36.29 20.42 15.98
CA LEU A 217 -36.67 19.13 16.55
C LEU A 217 -37.80 19.37 17.55
N LEU A 218 -38.96 18.75 17.34
CA LEU A 218 -40.06 18.85 18.30
C LEU A 218 -39.69 18.05 19.56
N PRO A 219 -40.16 18.43 20.77
CA PRO A 219 -39.87 17.70 22.01
C PRO A 219 -40.29 16.22 22.02
N THR A 220 -41.11 15.79 21.05
CA THR A 220 -41.49 14.38 20.85
C THR A 220 -40.69 13.69 19.74
N ASP A 221 -40.05 14.47 18.88
CA ASP A 221 -39.38 14.01 17.68
C ASP A 221 -37.91 14.38 17.80
N ILE A 222 -37.18 13.66 18.68
CA ILE A 222 -35.86 13.08 18.40
C ILE A 222 -35.27 12.41 19.65
N LEU A 223 -35.10 11.09 19.55
CA LEU A 223 -33.79 10.44 19.40
C LEU A 223 -33.87 8.93 19.22
N LEU A 224 -35.04 8.33 19.41
CA LEU A 224 -35.28 6.90 19.22
C LEU A 224 -36.56 6.67 18.44
N ALA A 225 -36.43 6.49 17.12
CA ALA A 225 -37.57 6.25 16.25
C ALA A 225 -38.36 5.03 16.75
N GLY A 226 -39.65 5.24 17.03
CA GLY A 226 -40.57 4.19 17.49
C GLY A 226 -40.68 3.99 19.01
N LEU A 227 -39.91 4.70 19.86
CA LEU A 227 -40.06 4.68 21.32
C LEU A 227 -40.65 5.98 21.88
N SER A 228 -41.36 5.88 23.01
CA SER A 228 -41.93 7.03 23.71
C SER A 228 -41.88 6.87 25.23
N LEU A 229 -41.64 7.96 25.95
CA LEU A 229 -41.77 8.03 27.41
C LEU A 229 -43.13 8.65 27.78
N SER A 230 -43.96 7.88 28.47
CA SER A 230 -45.24 8.36 28.99
C SER A 230 -45.07 9.19 30.26
N THR A 231 -46.03 10.10 30.51
CA THR A 231 -46.09 10.94 31.72
C THR A 231 -46.16 10.16 33.03
N ASN A 232 -46.51 8.87 33.01
CA ASN A 232 -46.51 7.99 34.18
C ASN A 232 -45.18 7.22 34.36
N GLY A 233 -44.15 7.53 33.57
CA GLY A 233 -42.84 6.91 33.67
C GLY A 233 -42.76 5.54 33.01
N VAL A 234 -43.45 5.32 31.89
CA VAL A 234 -43.31 4.09 31.09
C VAL A 234 -42.66 4.43 29.76
N ILE A 235 -41.50 3.85 29.48
CA ILE A 235 -40.87 3.84 28.15
C ILE A 235 -41.53 2.69 27.37
N SER A 236 -42.13 2.98 26.22
CA SER A 236 -42.78 1.95 25.41
C SER A 236 -42.85 2.31 23.94
N GLY A 237 -42.87 1.28 23.09
CA GLY A 237 -43.01 1.41 21.64
C GLY A 237 -42.37 0.22 20.92
N THR A 238 -42.11 0.37 19.64
CA THR A 238 -41.36 -0.59 18.83
C THR A 238 -40.22 0.17 18.19
N PRO A 239 -38.97 -0.02 18.62
CA PRO A 239 -37.84 0.67 18.00
C PRO A 239 -37.74 0.38 16.51
N THR A 240 -37.33 1.38 15.72
CA THR A 240 -37.12 1.23 14.28
C THR A 240 -35.67 1.48 13.85
N SER A 241 -34.76 1.67 14.80
CA SER A 241 -33.34 1.90 14.57
C SER A 241 -32.52 1.45 15.77
N THR A 242 -31.27 1.05 15.55
CA THR A 242 -30.32 0.72 16.62
C THR A 242 -29.96 1.94 17.44
N TYR A 243 -29.50 1.70 18.67
CA TYR A 243 -29.07 2.76 19.58
C TYR A 243 -28.18 2.17 20.67
N SER A 244 -27.04 2.80 20.96
CA SER A 244 -26.19 2.40 22.09
C SER A 244 -25.54 3.63 22.70
N ASN A 245 -26.22 4.24 23.68
CA ASN A 245 -25.70 5.40 24.39
C ASN A 245 -26.43 5.67 25.72
N GLN A 246 -26.01 6.72 26.43
CA GLN A 246 -26.63 7.17 27.67
C GLN A 246 -27.89 8.01 27.40
N VAL A 247 -28.90 7.86 28.26
CA VAL A 247 -30.11 8.69 28.34
C VAL A 247 -30.27 9.24 29.75
N LEU A 248 -30.48 10.54 29.88
CA LEU A 248 -30.78 11.23 31.14
C LEU A 248 -32.27 11.15 31.39
N ILE A 249 -32.69 10.54 32.49
CA ILE A 249 -34.09 10.53 32.92
C ILE A 249 -34.27 11.53 34.04
N THR A 250 -35.28 12.38 33.90
CA THR A 250 -35.69 13.40 34.87
C THR A 250 -37.04 13.05 35.47
N VAL A 251 -37.17 13.19 36.79
CA VAL A 251 -38.47 13.10 37.48
C VAL A 251 -38.73 14.38 38.25
N VAL A 252 -39.95 14.92 38.13
CA VAL A 252 -40.43 16.10 38.87
C VAL A 252 -41.68 15.73 39.67
N ASP A 253 -41.73 16.11 40.94
CA ASP A 253 -42.88 15.87 41.81
C ASP A 253 -43.92 17.02 41.78
N ASP A 254 -45.07 16.86 42.46
CA ASP A 254 -46.18 17.85 42.44
C ASP A 254 -45.82 19.18 43.16
N LEU A 255 -44.73 19.20 43.93
CA LEU A 255 -44.23 20.39 44.61
C LEU A 255 -43.16 21.12 43.78
N GLY A 256 -42.70 20.52 42.68
CA GLY A 256 -41.70 21.06 41.78
C GLY A 256 -40.26 20.65 42.14
N ASP A 257 -40.08 19.70 43.05
CA ASP A 257 -38.76 19.12 43.33
C ASP A 257 -38.39 18.14 42.20
N SER A 258 -37.12 18.14 41.76
CA SER A 258 -36.64 17.32 40.64
C SER A 258 -35.44 16.44 41.00
N ALA A 259 -35.28 15.34 40.26
CA ALA A 259 -34.08 14.50 40.31
C ALA A 259 -33.79 13.86 38.95
N ASP A 260 -32.50 13.76 38.64
CA ASP A 260 -32.03 13.29 37.34
C ASP A 260 -31.11 12.07 37.50
N ARG A 261 -31.12 11.16 36.53
CA ARG A 261 -30.23 10.00 36.50
C ARG A 261 -29.96 9.52 35.07
N TRP A 262 -28.68 9.31 34.77
CA TRP A 262 -28.24 8.66 33.54
C TRP A 262 -28.49 7.14 33.57
N PHE A 263 -28.99 6.62 32.46
CA PHE A 263 -29.12 5.20 32.14
C PHE A 263 -28.41 4.91 30.82
N GLU A 264 -27.94 3.69 30.66
CA GLU A 264 -27.53 3.16 29.36
C GLU A 264 -28.77 2.52 28.71
N LEU A 265 -29.00 2.82 27.43
CA LEU A 265 -30.01 2.16 26.60
C LEU A 265 -29.33 1.56 25.38
N VAL A 266 -29.52 0.26 25.19
CA VAL A 266 -28.98 -0.49 24.06
C VAL A 266 -30.12 -1.14 23.28
N LEU A 267 -30.15 -0.92 21.98
CA LEU A 267 -31.09 -1.47 21.02
C LEU A 267 -30.31 -2.10 19.87
N TYR A 268 -30.46 -3.40 19.70
CA TYR A 268 -29.80 -4.21 18.67
C TYR A 268 -30.72 -4.43 17.48
N ASP A 269 -30.16 -4.65 16.30
CA ASP A 269 -30.87 -5.11 15.09
C ASP A 269 -30.47 -6.54 14.71
N ASP A 270 -29.20 -6.88 14.87
CA ASP A 270 -28.60 -8.21 14.65
C ASP A 270 -27.50 -8.43 15.71
N ARG A 271 -27.71 -9.34 16.67
CA ARG A 271 -26.80 -9.56 17.83
C ARG A 271 -25.75 -10.63 17.61
N ASP A 272 -25.98 -11.58 16.72
CA ASP A 272 -25.02 -12.61 16.35
C ASP A 272 -24.28 -12.30 15.05
N ASN A 273 -24.61 -11.17 14.43
CA ASN A 273 -24.00 -10.63 13.22
C ASN A 273 -24.04 -11.64 12.07
N ASP A 274 -25.15 -12.36 11.94
CA ASP A 274 -25.33 -13.35 10.88
C ASP A 274 -26.07 -12.80 9.65
N GLY A 275 -26.48 -11.53 9.71
CA GLY A 275 -27.15 -10.80 8.65
C GLY A 275 -28.68 -10.95 8.66
N MET A 276 -29.25 -11.66 9.64
CA MET A 276 -30.69 -11.69 9.88
C MET A 276 -31.06 -10.78 11.05
N LEU A 277 -32.26 -10.21 11.01
CA LEU A 277 -32.73 -9.40 12.14
C LEU A 277 -33.15 -10.30 13.32
N ASP A 278 -32.72 -9.95 14.54
CA ASP A 278 -33.11 -10.65 15.79
C ASP A 278 -34.62 -10.87 15.87
N ALA A 279 -35.40 -9.87 15.47
CA ALA A 279 -36.86 -9.90 15.49
C ALA A 279 -37.45 -10.95 14.54
N TRP A 280 -36.76 -11.22 13.44
CA TRP A 280 -37.16 -12.22 12.45
C TRP A 280 -36.79 -13.63 12.93
N GLU A 281 -35.58 -13.82 13.44
CA GLU A 281 -35.10 -15.09 13.98
C GLU A 281 -35.87 -15.56 15.21
N LEU A 282 -36.34 -14.62 16.03
CA LEU A 282 -37.24 -14.92 17.15
C LEU A 282 -38.50 -15.67 16.69
N GLN A 283 -38.95 -15.51 15.45
CA GLN A 283 -40.08 -16.28 14.93
C GLN A 283 -39.76 -17.78 14.85
N ILE A 284 -38.53 -18.14 14.48
CA ILE A 284 -38.04 -19.52 14.45
C ILE A 284 -37.84 -20.05 15.87
N ALA A 285 -37.15 -19.30 16.73
CA ALA A 285 -36.89 -19.70 18.12
C ALA A 285 -38.20 -19.92 18.93
N ASP A 286 -39.23 -19.10 18.70
CA ASP A 286 -40.52 -19.23 19.40
C ASP A 286 -41.48 -20.25 18.77
N ALA A 287 -41.22 -20.72 17.54
CA ALA A 287 -42.15 -21.56 16.80
C ALA A 287 -42.38 -22.93 17.45
N ASN A 288 -41.32 -23.54 18.00
CA ASN A 288 -41.43 -24.85 18.62
C ASN A 288 -40.45 -25.03 19.81
N PRO A 289 -40.94 -24.96 21.06
CA PRO A 289 -40.09 -25.02 22.25
C PRO A 289 -39.51 -26.42 22.56
N THR A 290 -39.44 -27.33 21.59
CA THR A 290 -38.97 -28.72 21.78
C THR A 290 -37.95 -29.22 20.76
N ASP A 291 -37.61 -28.41 19.75
CA ASP A 291 -36.57 -28.76 18.76
C ASP A 291 -35.14 -28.42 19.23
N GLY A 292 -35.00 -27.59 20.26
CA GLY A 292 -33.71 -27.22 20.84
C GLY A 292 -33.13 -25.92 20.28
N ILE A 293 -33.89 -25.17 19.48
CA ILE A 293 -33.60 -23.79 19.09
C ILE A 293 -34.27 -22.91 20.17
N GLU A 294 -33.49 -22.44 21.15
CA GLU A 294 -34.04 -21.73 22.32
C GLU A 294 -33.83 -20.20 22.25
N THR A 295 -32.88 -19.75 21.43
CA THR A 295 -32.48 -18.34 21.28
C THR A 295 -32.16 -18.02 19.82
N ILE A 296 -32.06 -16.72 19.50
CA ILE A 296 -31.61 -16.23 18.18
C ILE A 296 -30.27 -16.88 17.76
N TYR A 297 -29.31 -16.98 18.69
CA TYR A 297 -28.02 -17.65 18.50
C TYR A 297 -28.08 -19.14 18.10
N ASP A 298 -29.23 -19.80 18.26
CA ASP A 298 -29.43 -21.19 17.86
C ASP A 298 -30.05 -21.31 16.46
N VAL A 299 -30.53 -20.21 15.88
CA VAL A 299 -31.05 -20.14 14.51
C VAL A 299 -29.84 -20.16 13.58
N LEU A 300 -29.79 -21.14 12.69
CA LEU A 300 -28.73 -21.24 11.71
C LEU A 300 -29.19 -20.58 10.41
N ARG A 301 -28.51 -19.49 10.03
CA ARG A 301 -28.70 -18.76 8.77
C ARG A 301 -28.97 -19.62 7.54
N ASP A 302 -28.14 -20.64 7.32
CA ASP A 302 -28.17 -21.47 6.10
C ASP A 302 -29.05 -22.73 6.26
N ASP A 303 -29.68 -22.95 7.42
CA ASP A 303 -30.65 -24.04 7.59
C ASP A 303 -31.98 -23.68 6.92
N ASN A 304 -32.79 -24.70 6.67
CA ASN A 304 -34.14 -24.56 6.14
C ASN A 304 -35.12 -25.08 7.20
N TYR A 305 -35.67 -24.17 8.00
CA TYR A 305 -36.46 -24.54 9.17
C TYR A 305 -37.81 -25.18 8.81
N ASP A 306 -38.52 -24.63 7.82
CA ASP A 306 -39.88 -25.06 7.48
C ASP A 306 -39.94 -26.19 6.43
N GLY A 307 -38.85 -26.41 5.71
CA GLY A 307 -38.64 -27.47 4.72
C GLY A 307 -39.14 -27.16 3.31
N ASP A 308 -39.36 -25.90 2.93
CA ASP A 308 -39.97 -25.52 1.64
C ASP A 308 -38.98 -25.35 0.47
N ALA A 309 -37.68 -25.38 0.79
CA ALA A 309 -36.46 -25.43 -0.05
C ALA A 309 -35.62 -24.15 0.00
N PHE A 310 -36.14 -23.08 0.61
CA PHE A 310 -35.37 -21.88 0.94
C PHE A 310 -34.67 -22.04 2.29
N SER A 311 -33.48 -21.48 2.43
CA SER A 311 -32.80 -21.32 3.72
C SER A 311 -33.36 -20.11 4.47
N ASN A 312 -33.13 -20.05 5.78
CA ASN A 312 -33.66 -18.99 6.64
C ASN A 312 -33.24 -17.60 6.14
N ILE A 313 -31.98 -17.43 5.71
CA ILE A 313 -31.53 -16.18 5.09
C ILE A 313 -32.28 -15.88 3.79
N GLU A 314 -32.49 -16.86 2.91
CA GLU A 314 -33.22 -16.65 1.66
C GLU A 314 -34.67 -16.24 1.94
N GLU A 315 -35.31 -16.84 2.93
CA GLU A 315 -36.66 -16.48 3.37
C GLU A 315 -36.71 -15.07 3.96
N PHE A 316 -35.74 -14.70 4.79
CA PHE A 316 -35.62 -13.34 5.33
C PHE A 316 -35.51 -12.30 4.22
N LEU A 317 -34.62 -12.54 3.25
CA LEU A 317 -34.37 -11.64 2.12
C LEU A 317 -35.56 -11.53 1.15
N LEU A 318 -36.34 -12.61 1.02
CA LEU A 318 -37.57 -12.67 0.19
C LEU A 318 -38.82 -12.20 0.94
N GLY A 319 -38.72 -11.98 2.27
CA GLY A 319 -39.86 -11.66 3.12
C GLY A 319 -40.86 -12.80 3.25
N PHE A 320 -40.41 -14.05 3.11
CA PHE A 320 -41.20 -15.25 3.37
C PHE A 320 -41.35 -15.48 4.88
N ASP A 321 -42.36 -16.28 5.24
CA ASP A 321 -42.66 -16.62 6.63
C ASP A 321 -41.82 -17.84 7.01
N PRO A 322 -40.81 -17.69 7.89
CA PRO A 322 -39.83 -18.75 8.16
C PRO A 322 -40.37 -20.02 8.78
N VAL A 323 -41.64 -20.02 9.21
CA VAL A 323 -42.24 -21.12 9.97
C VAL A 323 -43.45 -21.72 9.25
N VAL A 324 -43.77 -21.21 8.04
CA VAL A 324 -44.91 -21.65 7.24
C VAL A 324 -44.44 -22.04 5.83
N PRO A 325 -44.43 -23.34 5.49
CA PRO A 325 -44.06 -23.81 4.15
C PRO A 325 -44.87 -23.12 3.07
N GLY A 326 -44.24 -22.26 2.26
CA GLY A 326 -45.00 -21.23 1.56
C GLY A 326 -44.31 -20.43 0.46
N GLY A 327 -43.00 -20.53 0.24
CA GLY A 327 -42.33 -19.90 -0.89
C GLY A 327 -42.77 -20.51 -2.22
N ASP A 328 -43.15 -19.69 -3.20
CA ASP A 328 -43.23 -20.15 -4.60
C ASP A 328 -41.78 -20.22 -5.11
N PRO A 329 -41.33 -21.31 -5.77
CA PRO A 329 -40.03 -21.32 -6.44
C PRO A 329 -39.90 -20.11 -7.36
N LEU A 330 -38.80 -19.38 -7.22
CA LEU A 330 -38.44 -18.26 -8.10
C LEU A 330 -38.29 -18.79 -9.52
N ASP A 331 -39.29 -18.61 -10.36
CA ASP A 331 -39.39 -19.28 -11.66
C ASP A 331 -39.75 -18.34 -12.82
N THR A 332 -39.82 -17.04 -12.56
CA THR A 332 -40.10 -16.02 -13.56
C THR A 332 -38.93 -15.04 -13.77
N ILE A 333 -38.90 -14.41 -14.95
CA ILE A 333 -37.93 -13.34 -15.24
C ILE A 333 -38.14 -12.12 -14.33
N GLU A 334 -39.40 -11.81 -14.00
CA GLU A 334 -39.75 -10.64 -13.19
C GLU A 334 -39.19 -10.79 -11.77
N GLU A 335 -39.39 -11.95 -11.13
CA GLU A 335 -38.81 -12.26 -9.82
C GLU A 335 -37.27 -12.22 -9.84
N GLY A 336 -36.63 -12.79 -10.86
CA GLY A 336 -35.17 -12.73 -10.99
C GLY A 336 -34.63 -11.31 -11.17
N LEU A 337 -35.37 -10.42 -11.85
CA LEU A 337 -35.03 -9.01 -12.00
C LEU A 337 -35.31 -8.19 -10.74
N GLU A 338 -36.39 -8.49 -10.01
CA GLU A 338 -36.68 -7.89 -8.70
C GLU A 338 -35.60 -8.25 -7.68
N LEU A 339 -35.12 -9.50 -7.68
CA LEU A 339 -33.99 -9.92 -6.86
C LEU A 339 -32.70 -9.23 -7.24
N MET A 340 -32.44 -9.08 -8.54
CA MET A 340 -31.28 -8.34 -9.03
C MET A 340 -31.35 -6.85 -8.61
N ALA A 341 -32.54 -6.25 -8.63
CA ALA A 341 -32.75 -4.89 -8.15
C ALA A 341 -32.52 -4.75 -6.64
N ALA A 342 -33.02 -5.71 -5.86
CA ALA A 342 -32.80 -5.76 -4.41
C ALA A 342 -31.30 -5.92 -4.09
N ALA A 343 -30.61 -6.81 -4.80
CA ALA A 343 -29.16 -7.01 -4.65
C ALA A 343 -28.36 -5.74 -4.98
N LEU A 344 -28.77 -4.97 -6.00
CA LEU A 344 -28.09 -3.74 -6.42
C LEU A 344 -28.41 -2.52 -5.52
N THR A 345 -29.33 -2.65 -4.54
CA THR A 345 -29.77 -1.53 -3.69
C THR A 345 -29.66 -1.77 -2.18
N ASN A 346 -29.38 -3.01 -1.75
CA ASN A 346 -29.21 -3.41 -0.37
C ASN A 346 -27.78 -3.96 -0.14
N ASP A 347 -27.28 -3.97 1.10
CA ASP A 347 -25.96 -4.54 1.41
C ASP A 347 -25.84 -5.96 0.81
N PHE A 348 -24.77 -6.17 0.05
CA PHE A 348 -24.65 -7.18 -1.01
C PHE A 348 -24.52 -8.62 -0.46
N ASP A 349 -25.61 -9.23 0.02
CA ASP A 349 -25.58 -10.61 0.55
C ASP A 349 -25.48 -11.67 -0.57
N ARG A 350 -24.65 -12.70 -0.38
CA ARG A 350 -24.48 -13.84 -1.31
C ARG A 350 -25.73 -14.64 -1.57
N ALA A 351 -26.61 -14.71 -0.59
CA ALA A 351 -27.87 -15.42 -0.73
C ALA A 351 -28.70 -14.81 -1.88
N TYR A 352 -28.69 -13.47 -2.05
CA TYR A 352 -29.35 -12.84 -3.20
C TYR A 352 -28.79 -13.31 -4.54
N VAL A 353 -27.48 -13.39 -4.70
CA VAL A 353 -26.87 -13.73 -6.00
C VAL A 353 -27.07 -15.20 -6.37
N SER A 354 -27.01 -16.10 -5.39
CA SER A 354 -27.35 -17.52 -5.57
C SER A 354 -28.82 -17.69 -5.99
N LEU A 355 -29.74 -16.98 -5.35
CA LEU A 355 -31.17 -16.97 -5.70
C LEU A 355 -31.40 -16.45 -7.13
N ILE A 356 -30.68 -15.41 -7.56
CA ILE A 356 -30.79 -14.85 -8.92
C ILE A 356 -30.36 -15.87 -9.99
N ASP A 357 -29.17 -16.50 -9.86
CA ASP A 357 -28.70 -17.50 -10.84
C ASP A 357 -29.64 -18.72 -10.86
N GLY A 358 -30.08 -19.18 -9.69
CA GLY A 358 -31.03 -20.29 -9.54
C GLY A 358 -32.41 -20.00 -10.15
N CYS A 359 -32.89 -18.76 -10.03
CA CYS A 359 -34.13 -18.31 -10.65
C CYS A 359 -34.05 -18.36 -12.18
N PHE A 360 -33.04 -17.72 -12.77
CA PHE A 360 -32.88 -17.75 -14.23
C PHE A 360 -32.53 -19.15 -14.75
N GLU A 361 -31.84 -19.98 -13.96
CA GLU A 361 -31.66 -21.39 -14.28
C GLU A 361 -33.00 -22.13 -14.39
N THR A 362 -33.92 -21.90 -13.46
CA THR A 362 -35.26 -22.49 -13.48
C THR A 362 -36.04 -22.03 -14.71
N VAL A 363 -36.01 -20.73 -15.03
CA VAL A 363 -36.63 -20.16 -16.24
C VAL A 363 -36.07 -20.81 -17.51
N VAL A 364 -34.74 -20.94 -17.61
CA VAL A 364 -34.06 -21.52 -18.78
C VAL A 364 -34.29 -23.03 -18.88
N ALA A 365 -34.39 -23.74 -17.76
CA ALA A 365 -34.74 -25.15 -17.74
C ALA A 365 -36.18 -25.39 -18.20
N ALA A 366 -37.11 -24.50 -17.84
CA ALA A 366 -38.51 -24.54 -18.26
C ALA A 366 -38.68 -24.19 -19.76
N ASP A 367 -37.97 -23.17 -20.25
CA ASP A 367 -37.92 -22.79 -21.66
C ASP A 367 -36.47 -22.52 -22.13
N PRO A 368 -35.79 -23.54 -22.69
CA PRO A 368 -34.43 -23.38 -23.20
C PRO A 368 -34.26 -22.36 -24.33
N SER A 369 -35.37 -21.93 -24.97
CA SER A 369 -35.40 -20.92 -26.03
C SER A 369 -35.63 -19.50 -25.51
N ASN A 370 -35.77 -19.33 -24.19
CA ASN A 370 -35.84 -18.03 -23.55
C ASN A 370 -34.46 -17.36 -23.53
N HIS A 371 -34.12 -16.70 -24.63
CA HIS A 371 -32.81 -16.07 -24.80
C HIS A 371 -32.60 -14.86 -23.87
N ALA A 372 -33.66 -14.12 -23.50
CA ALA A 372 -33.53 -13.01 -22.54
C ALA A 372 -33.12 -13.51 -21.14
N ALA A 373 -33.72 -14.60 -20.66
CA ALA A 373 -33.31 -15.22 -19.40
C ALA A 373 -31.84 -15.67 -19.40
N ARG A 374 -31.32 -16.14 -20.54
CA ARG A 374 -29.89 -16.49 -20.68
C ARG A 374 -28.96 -15.28 -20.58
N VAL A 375 -29.38 -14.12 -21.11
CA VAL A 375 -28.62 -12.87 -20.97
C VAL A 375 -28.53 -12.47 -19.50
N TYR A 376 -29.67 -12.47 -18.78
CA TYR A 376 -29.67 -12.13 -17.36
C TYR A 376 -28.90 -13.16 -16.52
N ARG A 377 -29.01 -14.45 -16.84
CA ARG A 377 -28.23 -15.50 -16.15
C ARG A 377 -26.72 -15.31 -16.34
N ALA A 378 -26.29 -15.06 -17.59
CA ALA A 378 -24.89 -14.77 -17.87
C ALA A 378 -24.39 -13.53 -17.11
N ALA A 379 -25.18 -12.46 -17.03
CA ALA A 379 -24.84 -11.29 -16.22
C ALA A 379 -24.74 -11.63 -14.72
N SER A 380 -25.73 -12.34 -14.17
CA SER A 380 -25.77 -12.70 -12.75
C SER A 380 -24.56 -13.50 -12.29
N ARG A 381 -24.03 -14.39 -13.14
CA ARG A 381 -22.83 -15.18 -12.85
C ARG A 381 -21.55 -14.35 -12.78
N LEU A 382 -21.47 -13.28 -13.56
CA LEU A 382 -20.34 -12.35 -13.50
C LEU A 382 -20.46 -11.45 -12.28
N VAL A 383 -21.67 -11.00 -11.93
CA VAL A 383 -21.92 -10.27 -10.67
C VAL A 383 -21.55 -11.13 -9.46
N ASN A 384 -21.78 -12.45 -9.52
CA ASN A 384 -21.39 -13.38 -8.45
C ASN A 384 -19.89 -13.48 -8.22
N LEU A 385 -19.04 -13.06 -9.17
CA LEU A 385 -17.60 -13.01 -8.92
C LEU A 385 -17.29 -12.01 -7.81
N LEU A 386 -17.97 -10.85 -7.81
CA LEU A 386 -17.74 -9.74 -6.88
C LEU A 386 -18.15 -10.03 -5.44
N ASN A 387 -18.87 -11.12 -5.24
CA ASN A 387 -19.38 -11.51 -3.94
C ASN A 387 -18.79 -12.84 -3.50
N HIS A 388 -17.51 -13.08 -3.75
CA HIS A 388 -16.81 -14.26 -3.25
C HIS A 388 -15.99 -13.86 -2.01
N ASP A 389 -16.01 -14.63 -0.91
CA ASP A 389 -15.25 -14.32 0.34
C ASP A 389 -13.76 -14.16 0.02
N GLY A 390 -13.31 -14.97 -0.94
CA GLY A 390 -11.97 -14.93 -1.44
C GLY A 390 -11.70 -13.87 -2.50
N GLN A 391 -12.66 -13.02 -2.93
CA GLN A 391 -12.37 -11.87 -3.81
C GLN A 391 -12.00 -10.66 -2.99
N ASP A 392 -12.80 -10.25 -2.01
CA ASP A 392 -12.45 -9.11 -1.16
C ASP A 392 -11.15 -9.41 -0.40
N GLY A 393 -11.02 -10.60 0.19
CA GLY A 393 -9.75 -11.00 0.81
C GLY A 393 -8.57 -11.06 -0.18
N PHE A 394 -8.79 -11.50 -1.42
CA PHE A 394 -7.74 -11.53 -2.45
C PHE A 394 -7.38 -10.15 -2.99
N LEU A 395 -8.34 -9.24 -3.12
CA LEU A 395 -8.13 -7.85 -3.51
C LEU A 395 -7.44 -7.09 -2.36
N GLU A 396 -7.85 -7.33 -1.11
CA GLU A 396 -7.21 -6.80 0.09
C GLU A 396 -5.76 -7.27 0.21
N GLU A 397 -5.46 -8.54 -0.11
CA GLU A 397 -4.09 -9.03 -0.20
C GLU A 397 -3.26 -8.22 -1.23
N PHE A 398 -3.88 -7.68 -2.28
CA PHE A 398 -3.22 -6.76 -3.21
C PHE A 398 -3.33 -5.27 -2.82
N GLY A 399 -3.88 -4.92 -1.65
CA GLY A 399 -4.08 -3.54 -1.20
C GLY A 399 -5.27 -2.81 -1.82
N PHE A 400 -6.18 -3.55 -2.44
CA PHE A 400 -7.39 -3.02 -3.07
C PHE A 400 -8.65 -3.40 -2.29
N THR A 401 -9.66 -2.56 -2.44
CA THR A 401 -11.02 -2.80 -1.97
C THR A 401 -11.97 -2.64 -3.15
N SER A 402 -12.89 -3.58 -3.33
CA SER A 402 -14.04 -3.42 -4.23
C SER A 402 -15.13 -2.64 -3.52
N SER A 403 -15.89 -1.85 -4.28
CA SER A 403 -17.13 -1.24 -3.83
C SER A 403 -18.31 -1.71 -4.68
N TRP A 404 -19.51 -1.43 -4.18
CA TRP A 404 -20.78 -1.92 -4.74
C TRP A 404 -21.07 -1.42 -6.16
N ASP A 405 -20.44 -0.32 -6.60
CA ASP A 405 -20.55 0.24 -7.95
C ASP A 405 -19.43 -0.25 -8.90
N PHE A 406 -18.80 -1.38 -8.55
CA PHE A 406 -17.74 -2.02 -9.33
C PHE A 406 -16.45 -1.17 -9.42
N GLU A 407 -16.30 -0.15 -8.58
CA GLU A 407 -15.04 0.57 -8.43
C GLU A 407 -14.11 -0.25 -7.53
N VAL A 408 -12.97 -0.64 -8.10
CA VAL A 408 -11.84 -1.17 -7.34
C VAL A 408 -10.96 0.03 -7.00
N ALA A 409 -10.88 0.33 -5.71
CA ALA A 409 -10.11 1.44 -5.16
C ALA A 409 -9.01 0.92 -4.25
N GLY A 410 -7.93 1.68 -4.08
CA GLY A 410 -6.81 1.29 -3.23
C GLY A 410 -5.48 1.41 -3.94
N GLU A 411 -4.40 1.20 -3.20
CA GLU A 411 -3.05 1.22 -3.76
C GLU A 411 -2.47 -0.18 -3.74
N PHE A 412 -1.94 -0.61 -4.90
CA PHE A 412 -1.26 -1.90 -5.02
C PHE A 412 -0.24 -2.09 -3.90
N ASP A 413 -0.53 -3.05 -3.02
CA ASP A 413 0.31 -3.45 -1.91
C ASP A 413 0.96 -4.81 -2.19
N ILE A 414 2.21 -4.75 -2.62
CA ILE A 414 3.04 -5.92 -2.88
C ILE A 414 3.53 -6.60 -1.60
N THR A 415 3.41 -5.97 -0.42
CA THR A 415 3.82 -6.61 0.86
C THR A 415 2.86 -7.70 1.31
N HIS A 416 1.59 -7.60 0.92
CA HIS A 416 0.55 -8.59 1.23
C HIS A 416 0.14 -9.42 0.00
N ALA A 417 0.71 -9.12 -1.18
CA ALA A 417 0.31 -9.74 -2.43
C ALA A 417 0.44 -11.28 -2.39
N PRO A 418 -0.59 -12.03 -2.85
CA PRO A 418 -0.56 -13.48 -2.83
C PRO A 418 0.54 -14.04 -3.72
N LEU A 419 1.03 -15.22 -3.34
CA LEU A 419 1.98 -15.96 -4.17
C LEU A 419 1.39 -16.19 -5.57
N PRO A 420 2.21 -16.16 -6.64
CA PRO A 420 1.69 -16.31 -8.00
C PRO A 420 0.88 -17.59 -8.24
N ASP A 421 1.18 -18.68 -7.52
CA ASP A 421 0.40 -19.92 -7.56
C ASP A 421 -1.00 -19.74 -6.96
N ALA A 422 -1.13 -18.98 -5.86
CA ALA A 422 -2.43 -18.66 -5.25
C ALA A 422 -3.27 -17.76 -6.17
N VAL A 423 -2.62 -16.83 -6.90
CA VAL A 423 -3.25 -16.03 -7.95
C VAL A 423 -3.76 -16.93 -9.07
N VAL A 424 -2.92 -17.80 -9.62
CA VAL A 424 -3.30 -18.74 -10.68
C VAL A 424 -4.45 -19.66 -10.23
N ASP A 425 -4.39 -20.17 -9.00
CA ASP A 425 -5.44 -21.03 -8.42
C ASP A 425 -6.75 -20.27 -8.25
N PHE A 426 -6.71 -19.03 -7.77
CA PHE A 426 -7.89 -18.18 -7.63
C PHE A 426 -8.59 -17.95 -8.97
N PHE A 427 -7.84 -17.49 -9.98
CA PHE A 427 -8.38 -17.25 -11.32
C PHE A 427 -8.89 -18.53 -11.98
N SER A 428 -8.21 -19.67 -11.77
CA SER A 428 -8.62 -20.96 -12.35
C SER A 428 -9.86 -21.54 -11.68
N THR A 429 -10.03 -21.32 -10.38
CA THR A 429 -11.08 -21.96 -9.57
C THR A 429 -12.36 -21.13 -9.52
N HIS A 430 -12.24 -19.80 -9.55
CA HIS A 430 -13.38 -18.90 -9.35
C HIS A 430 -13.73 -18.11 -10.62
N VAL A 431 -12.73 -17.48 -11.26
CA VAL A 431 -12.97 -16.57 -12.39
C VAL A 431 -13.24 -17.32 -13.69
N LEU A 432 -12.40 -18.29 -14.05
CA LEU A 432 -12.52 -19.04 -15.30
C LEU A 432 -13.83 -19.82 -15.43
N PRO A 433 -14.33 -20.52 -14.39
CA PRO A 433 -15.63 -21.21 -14.48
C PRO A 433 -16.82 -20.27 -14.67
N ALA A 434 -16.81 -19.09 -14.04
CA ALA A 434 -17.87 -18.10 -14.23
C ALA A 434 -17.88 -17.53 -15.65
N ILE A 435 -16.70 -17.25 -16.22
CA ILE A 435 -16.55 -16.83 -17.63
C ILE A 435 -17.09 -17.91 -18.57
N ASP A 436 -16.69 -19.17 -18.35
CA ASP A 436 -17.08 -20.30 -19.21
C ASP A 436 -18.59 -20.56 -19.14
N ALA A 437 -19.18 -20.51 -17.94
CA ALA A 437 -20.61 -20.68 -17.73
C ALA A 437 -21.43 -19.53 -18.35
N SER A 438 -20.94 -18.29 -18.25
CA SER A 438 -21.59 -17.12 -18.84
C SER A 438 -21.53 -17.16 -20.36
N TYR A 439 -20.37 -17.47 -20.94
CA TYR A 439 -20.22 -17.64 -22.38
C TYR A 439 -21.11 -18.76 -22.91
N ALA A 440 -21.19 -19.89 -22.20
CA ALA A 440 -22.02 -21.03 -22.60
C ALA A 440 -23.51 -20.68 -22.68
N ASP A 441 -24.02 -19.74 -21.87
CA ASP A 441 -25.40 -19.27 -21.99
C ASP A 441 -25.63 -18.38 -23.20
N LEU A 442 -24.69 -17.47 -23.47
CA LEU A 442 -24.77 -16.54 -24.59
C LEU A 442 -24.61 -17.26 -25.94
N GLU A 443 -23.73 -18.26 -26.03
CA GLU A 443 -23.47 -19.02 -27.26
C GLU A 443 -24.70 -19.78 -27.79
N VAL A 444 -25.65 -20.12 -26.92
CA VAL A 444 -26.92 -20.77 -27.33
C VAL A 444 -27.82 -19.81 -28.13
N ILE A 445 -27.64 -18.50 -27.96
CA ILE A 445 -28.48 -17.48 -28.62
C ILE A 445 -28.09 -17.40 -30.10
N PRO A 446 -29.02 -17.65 -31.04
CA PRO A 446 -28.67 -17.72 -32.45
C PRO A 446 -28.39 -16.31 -33.00
N THR A 447 -27.44 -16.20 -33.94
CA THR A 447 -27.03 -14.93 -34.55
C THR A 447 -28.13 -14.18 -35.32
N ASN A 448 -29.26 -14.85 -35.60
CA ASN A 448 -30.45 -14.25 -36.21
C ASN A 448 -31.58 -14.00 -35.20
N TRP A 449 -31.29 -14.04 -33.89
CA TRP A 449 -32.22 -13.67 -32.84
C TRP A 449 -32.64 -12.20 -33.01
N SER A 450 -33.95 -11.96 -33.00
CA SER A 450 -34.55 -10.63 -33.21
C SER A 450 -35.26 -10.11 -31.96
N GLY A 451 -35.03 -10.75 -30.81
CA GLY A 451 -35.51 -10.27 -29.52
C GLY A 451 -34.49 -9.35 -28.86
N THR A 452 -34.86 -8.84 -27.69
CA THR A 452 -34.00 -8.03 -26.83
C THR A 452 -34.15 -8.49 -25.37
N ALA A 453 -33.11 -8.25 -24.57
CA ALA A 453 -33.19 -8.21 -23.12
C ALA A 453 -33.27 -6.74 -22.69
N GLU A 454 -34.16 -6.42 -21.76
CA GLU A 454 -34.42 -5.05 -21.29
C GLU A 454 -33.62 -4.78 -20.01
N ILE A 455 -32.81 -3.73 -20.02
CA ILE A 455 -32.10 -3.21 -18.85
C ILE A 455 -32.85 -1.94 -18.45
N SER A 456 -33.81 -2.10 -17.54
CA SER A 456 -34.76 -1.06 -17.18
C SER A 456 -34.30 -0.27 -15.96
N THR A 457 -34.60 1.04 -15.91
CA THR A 457 -34.42 1.88 -14.71
C THR A 457 -35.21 1.40 -13.50
N THR A 458 -36.16 0.48 -13.70
CA THR A 458 -36.94 -0.15 -12.62
C THR A 458 -36.08 -1.11 -11.81
N TYR A 459 -35.14 -1.81 -12.46
CA TYR A 459 -34.39 -2.92 -11.85
C TYR A 459 -32.89 -2.67 -11.78
N PHE A 460 -32.37 -1.74 -12.60
CA PHE A 460 -30.95 -1.44 -12.70
C PHE A 460 -30.70 0.05 -12.43
N PRO A 461 -29.55 0.40 -11.83
CA PRO A 461 -29.15 1.78 -11.58
C PRO A 461 -28.64 2.45 -12.88
N VAL A 462 -29.51 2.54 -13.88
CA VAL A 462 -29.23 3.19 -15.18
C VAL A 462 -30.08 4.45 -15.33
N ASP A 463 -29.55 5.45 -16.01
CA ASP A 463 -30.24 6.74 -16.21
C ASP A 463 -31.49 6.60 -17.11
N GLU A 464 -31.46 5.64 -18.03
CA GLU A 464 -32.56 5.35 -18.96
C GLU A 464 -32.61 3.87 -19.36
N THR A 465 -33.80 3.40 -19.75
CA THR A 465 -34.01 2.01 -20.16
C THR A 465 -33.32 1.72 -21.49
N VAL A 466 -32.42 0.75 -21.50
CA VAL A 466 -31.67 0.30 -22.69
C VAL A 466 -31.94 -1.18 -22.99
N TYR A 467 -31.67 -1.60 -24.22
CA TYR A 467 -31.96 -2.95 -24.69
C TYR A 467 -30.71 -3.65 -25.22
N ALA A 468 -30.43 -4.85 -24.71
CA ALA A 468 -29.38 -5.72 -25.24
C ALA A 468 -29.94 -6.64 -26.31
N ASP A 469 -29.47 -6.50 -27.55
CA ASP A 469 -29.81 -7.37 -28.68
C ASP A 469 -28.65 -8.30 -29.04
N ILE A 470 -28.76 -9.01 -30.18
CA ILE A 470 -27.72 -9.94 -30.63
C ILE A 470 -26.37 -9.26 -30.90
N GLY A 471 -26.35 -7.98 -31.31
CA GLY A 471 -25.12 -7.21 -31.50
C GLY A 471 -24.41 -6.95 -30.18
N ASP A 472 -25.16 -6.55 -29.14
CA ASP A 472 -24.63 -6.33 -27.79
C ASP A 472 -24.13 -7.65 -27.18
N ILE A 473 -24.91 -8.72 -27.31
CA ILE A 473 -24.54 -10.07 -26.84
C ILE A 473 -23.26 -10.56 -27.51
N THR A 474 -23.11 -10.36 -28.82
CA THR A 474 -21.90 -10.75 -29.54
C THR A 474 -20.69 -9.94 -29.05
N GLY A 475 -20.89 -8.66 -28.71
CA GLY A 475 -19.88 -7.83 -28.05
C GLY A 475 -19.49 -8.36 -26.66
N ALA A 476 -20.47 -8.75 -25.84
CA ALA A 476 -20.23 -9.35 -24.54
C ALA A 476 -19.48 -10.69 -24.64
N MET A 477 -19.85 -11.55 -25.60
CA MET A 477 -19.12 -12.79 -25.90
C MET A 477 -17.66 -12.53 -26.30
N SER A 478 -17.41 -11.48 -27.09
CA SER A 478 -16.06 -11.04 -27.44
C SER A 478 -15.24 -10.66 -26.20
N ALA A 479 -15.82 -9.86 -25.29
CA ALA A 479 -15.17 -9.46 -24.05
C ALA A 479 -14.86 -10.67 -23.14
N LEU A 480 -15.80 -11.62 -23.01
CA LEU A 480 -15.59 -12.86 -22.24
C LEU A 480 -14.46 -13.71 -22.83
N LYS A 481 -14.37 -13.83 -24.17
CA LYS A 481 -13.28 -14.56 -24.84
C LYS A 481 -11.93 -13.88 -24.66
N LEU A 482 -11.90 -12.55 -24.70
CA LEU A 482 -10.70 -11.79 -24.41
C LEU A 482 -10.23 -12.02 -22.96
N LEU A 483 -11.15 -11.92 -22.00
CA LEU A 483 -10.84 -12.16 -20.58
C LEU A 483 -10.37 -13.60 -20.35
N ARG A 484 -11.04 -14.58 -20.97
CA ARG A 484 -10.62 -15.99 -20.93
C ARG A 484 -9.21 -16.19 -21.50
N SER A 485 -8.89 -15.55 -22.62
CA SER A 485 -7.55 -15.60 -23.23
C SER A 485 -6.48 -15.04 -22.28
N LYS A 486 -6.77 -13.94 -21.59
CA LYS A 486 -5.89 -13.35 -20.58
C LYS A 486 -5.64 -14.34 -19.44
N VAL A 487 -6.70 -14.89 -18.85
CA VAL A 487 -6.59 -15.86 -17.74
C VAL A 487 -5.81 -17.10 -18.17
N LEU A 488 -6.09 -17.67 -19.35
CA LEU A 488 -5.35 -18.84 -19.82
C LEU A 488 -3.87 -18.56 -20.10
N THR A 489 -3.52 -17.35 -20.53
CA THR A 489 -2.12 -16.93 -20.69
C THR A 489 -1.39 -16.91 -19.35
N LEU A 490 -2.08 -16.47 -18.28
CA LEU A 490 -1.57 -16.47 -16.92
C LEU A 490 -1.36 -17.89 -16.40
N THR A 491 -2.41 -18.72 -16.45
CA THR A 491 -2.37 -20.11 -15.94
C THR A 491 -1.41 -20.99 -16.74
N ALA A 492 -1.06 -20.60 -17.97
CA ALA A 492 -0.11 -21.32 -18.79
C ALA A 492 1.35 -21.14 -18.35
N GLN A 493 1.67 -20.20 -17.45
CA GLN A 493 3.00 -20.05 -16.88
C GLN A 493 3.13 -20.98 -15.65
N SER A 494 3.98 -21.98 -15.72
CA SER A 494 4.34 -22.80 -14.54
C SER A 494 5.35 -22.01 -13.71
N LEU A 495 4.87 -21.19 -12.77
CA LEU A 495 5.70 -20.31 -11.94
C LEU A 495 6.49 -21.07 -10.86
N ASN A 496 6.14 -22.33 -10.61
CA ASN A 496 6.86 -23.23 -9.74
C ASN A 496 7.91 -24.04 -10.55
N VAL A 497 9.01 -23.38 -10.88
CA VAL A 497 10.17 -24.04 -11.51
C VAL A 497 10.88 -24.86 -10.43
N ASP A 498 10.60 -26.16 -10.38
CA ASP A 498 11.39 -27.09 -9.58
C ASP A 498 12.75 -27.29 -10.25
N TYR A 499 13.71 -26.46 -9.88
CA TYR A 499 15.07 -26.49 -10.41
C TYR A 499 15.76 -27.84 -10.17
N GLU A 500 15.30 -28.67 -9.21
CA GLU A 500 15.80 -30.04 -9.00
C GLU A 500 15.27 -31.03 -10.06
N LYS A 501 14.16 -30.71 -10.73
CA LYS A 501 13.52 -31.51 -11.79
C LYS A 501 13.85 -31.04 -13.21
N ILE A 502 14.71 -30.03 -13.39
CA ILE A 502 15.33 -29.70 -14.69
C ILE A 502 16.28 -30.85 -15.06
N LEU A 503 15.70 -31.99 -15.42
CA LEU A 503 16.38 -33.11 -16.05
C LEU A 503 16.47 -32.76 -17.51
N MET A 504 17.64 -32.28 -17.92
CA MET A 504 18.01 -32.21 -19.35
C MET A 504 17.70 -33.56 -20.00
N PRO A 505 17.22 -33.59 -21.25
CA PRO A 505 16.87 -34.82 -21.93
C PRO A 505 18.11 -35.72 -22.08
N VAL A 506 18.28 -36.66 -21.16
CA VAL A 506 19.37 -37.64 -21.19
C VAL A 506 18.91 -38.86 -21.98
N ASP A 507 19.37 -38.99 -23.22
CA ASP A 507 19.26 -40.24 -23.98
C ASP A 507 20.28 -41.27 -23.41
N GLY A 508 19.95 -41.87 -22.26
CA GLY A 508 20.74 -42.90 -21.60
C GLY A 508 20.15 -43.35 -20.26
N PRO A 509 20.49 -44.56 -19.75
CA PRO A 509 19.97 -45.04 -18.48
C PRO A 509 20.47 -44.13 -17.35
N VAL A 510 19.55 -43.32 -16.82
CA VAL A 510 19.75 -42.45 -15.66
C VAL A 510 20.00 -43.33 -14.44
N ALA A 511 21.22 -43.33 -13.93
CA ALA A 511 21.51 -43.81 -12.59
C ALA A 511 21.68 -42.57 -11.70
N ALA A 512 20.60 -42.16 -11.03
CA ALA A 512 20.70 -41.22 -9.92
C ALA A 512 21.51 -41.90 -8.80
N ILE A 513 22.71 -41.39 -8.52
CA ILE A 513 23.56 -41.91 -7.46
C ILE A 513 24.02 -40.72 -6.62
N THR A 514 23.66 -40.74 -5.33
CA THR A 514 24.17 -39.83 -4.31
C THR A 514 25.55 -40.32 -3.89
N MET A 515 26.58 -39.50 -4.03
CA MET A 515 27.98 -39.88 -3.80
C MET A 515 28.46 -39.33 -2.45
N ASP A 516 28.84 -40.21 -1.51
CA ASP A 516 29.28 -39.82 -0.16
C ASP A 516 30.81 -39.75 0.01
N GLY A 517 31.56 -39.97 -1.08
CA GLY A 517 33.01 -39.82 -1.12
C GLY A 517 33.81 -41.08 -0.76
N LEU A 518 33.22 -42.28 -0.73
CA LEU A 518 33.95 -43.53 -0.51
C LEU A 518 34.41 -44.20 -1.83
N ASN A 519 35.59 -44.83 -1.80
CA ASN A 519 36.31 -45.44 -2.95
C ASN A 519 35.57 -46.60 -3.66
N ASN A 520 34.35 -46.95 -3.27
CA ASN A 520 33.64 -48.16 -3.71
C ASN A 520 32.31 -47.89 -4.43
N ASP A 521 31.97 -46.62 -4.69
CA ASP A 521 30.75 -46.22 -5.40
C ASP A 521 30.89 -46.27 -6.93
N TRP A 522 32.09 -46.56 -7.45
CA TRP A 522 32.49 -46.22 -8.82
C TRP A 522 32.33 -47.32 -9.87
N ASP A 523 31.97 -48.55 -9.49
CA ASP A 523 31.95 -49.71 -10.40
C ASP A 523 30.65 -49.73 -11.25
N GLY A 524 30.75 -49.36 -12.54
CA GLY A 524 29.64 -49.41 -13.51
C GLY A 524 28.97 -48.07 -13.88
N ILE A 525 29.52 -46.93 -13.45
CA ILE A 525 29.00 -45.59 -13.75
C ILE A 525 29.66 -45.01 -15.03
N PRO A 526 28.90 -44.44 -15.98
CA PRO A 526 29.43 -43.88 -17.24
C PRO A 526 30.43 -42.71 -17.08
N VAL A 527 30.35 -41.99 -15.97
CA VAL A 527 31.27 -40.91 -15.56
C VAL A 527 31.80 -41.26 -14.16
N GLN A 528 33.10 -41.47 -14.02
CA GLN A 528 33.77 -41.77 -12.76
C GLN A 528 34.56 -40.55 -12.28
N LEU A 529 34.41 -40.10 -11.04
CA LEU A 529 35.36 -39.17 -10.43
C LEU A 529 36.39 -39.99 -9.67
N ILE A 530 37.67 -39.82 -10.01
CA ILE A 530 38.78 -40.61 -9.46
C ILE A 530 39.71 -39.73 -8.60
N GLY A 531 39.40 -38.43 -8.48
CA GLY A 531 40.22 -37.41 -7.78
C GLY A 531 39.61 -36.78 -6.52
N GLU A 532 40.37 -35.90 -5.87
CA GLU A 532 39.95 -35.10 -4.71
C GLU A 532 39.13 -33.85 -5.15
N TYR A 533 38.08 -33.51 -4.40
CA TYR A 533 37.32 -32.25 -4.56
C TYR A 533 37.96 -31.13 -3.74
N ASN A 534 37.90 -29.89 -4.23
CA ASN A 534 38.12 -28.72 -3.38
C ASN A 534 36.89 -28.50 -2.44
N SER A 535 37.10 -27.88 -1.29
CA SER A 535 36.11 -27.71 -0.20
C SER A 535 34.83 -26.93 -0.58
N VAL A 536 34.86 -26.21 -1.71
CA VAL A 536 33.77 -25.38 -2.23
C VAL A 536 32.80 -26.19 -3.11
N VAL A 537 33.12 -27.43 -3.48
CA VAL A 537 32.22 -28.28 -4.29
C VAL A 537 31.43 -29.22 -3.37
N GLU A 538 30.10 -29.14 -3.46
CA GLU A 538 29.19 -29.93 -2.64
C GLU A 538 28.92 -31.32 -3.24
N TYR A 539 28.50 -31.38 -4.51
CA TYR A 539 28.36 -32.60 -5.27
C TYR A 539 28.52 -32.33 -6.77
N VAL A 540 28.75 -33.39 -7.55
CA VAL A 540 28.83 -33.32 -9.02
C VAL A 540 27.94 -34.40 -9.61
N LYS A 541 27.08 -34.02 -10.56
CA LYS A 541 26.32 -34.93 -11.42
C LYS A 541 26.88 -34.83 -12.83
N GLY A 542 26.92 -35.93 -13.56
CA GLY A 542 27.43 -35.95 -14.93
C GLY A 542 26.60 -36.85 -15.84
N ALA A 543 26.43 -36.42 -17.08
CA ALA A 543 25.78 -37.18 -18.15
C ALA A 543 26.63 -37.11 -19.43
N ARG A 544 26.37 -38.01 -20.39
CA ARG A 544 27.01 -37.98 -21.70
C ARG A 544 26.01 -38.21 -22.82
N SER A 545 26.27 -37.58 -23.96
CA SER A 545 25.64 -37.90 -25.24
C SER A 545 26.69 -38.50 -26.19
N ALA A 546 26.32 -38.66 -27.46
CA ALA A 546 27.28 -39.04 -28.52
C ALA A 546 28.18 -37.87 -28.95
N SER A 547 27.81 -36.63 -28.60
CA SER A 547 28.44 -35.40 -29.07
C SER A 547 28.94 -34.48 -27.96
N SER A 548 28.59 -34.73 -26.69
CA SER A 548 28.97 -33.89 -25.55
C SER A 548 29.00 -34.68 -24.24
N ILE A 549 29.71 -34.15 -23.25
CA ILE A 549 29.67 -34.54 -21.83
C ILE A 549 29.09 -33.36 -21.07
N TYR A 550 28.09 -33.60 -20.22
CA TYR A 550 27.44 -32.59 -19.40
C TYR A 550 27.81 -32.81 -17.93
N LEU A 551 28.19 -31.75 -17.23
CA LEU A 551 28.46 -31.78 -15.79
C LEU A 551 27.63 -30.70 -15.10
N LEU A 552 27.05 -31.08 -13.98
CA LEU A 552 26.34 -30.19 -13.06
C LEU A 552 27.10 -30.21 -11.73
N VAL A 553 27.66 -29.08 -11.34
CA VAL A 553 28.52 -28.94 -10.17
C VAL A 553 27.81 -28.04 -9.16
N GLN A 554 27.40 -28.61 -8.03
CA GLN A 554 26.86 -27.84 -6.92
C GLN A 554 28.00 -27.28 -6.08
N LEU A 555 27.92 -26.00 -5.76
CA LEU A 555 28.87 -25.33 -4.89
C LEU A 555 28.30 -25.17 -3.48
N ARG A 556 29.16 -25.38 -2.48
CA ARG A 556 28.88 -25.25 -1.06
C ARG A 556 29.07 -23.77 -0.66
N GLY A 557 28.03 -23.13 -0.13
CA GLY A 557 28.15 -21.87 0.62
C GLY A 557 28.26 -20.55 -0.17
N LEU A 558 27.58 -20.38 -1.32
CA LEU A 558 27.56 -19.10 -2.05
C LEU A 558 26.21 -18.38 -1.93
N GLN A 559 26.15 -17.26 -1.21
CA GLN A 559 25.02 -16.32 -1.25
C GLN A 559 25.17 -15.39 -2.48
N ASN A 560 24.08 -15.18 -3.22
CA ASN A 560 23.84 -14.20 -4.29
C ASN A 560 23.98 -14.63 -5.77
N ASP A 561 22.87 -14.45 -6.50
CA ASP A 561 22.67 -14.49 -7.95
C ASP A 561 22.92 -13.10 -8.61
N VAL A 562 23.93 -12.34 -8.18
CA VAL A 562 24.31 -11.07 -8.83
C VAL A 562 25.67 -11.22 -9.51
N LEU A 563 25.66 -11.04 -10.83
CA LEU A 563 26.71 -11.34 -11.80
C LEU A 563 28.10 -10.75 -11.45
N GLY A 564 29.14 -11.60 -11.56
CA GLY A 564 30.55 -11.18 -11.64
C GLY A 564 31.59 -12.22 -11.18
N LEU A 565 31.45 -13.51 -11.53
CA LEU A 565 32.47 -14.52 -11.23
C LEU A 565 33.44 -14.71 -12.42
N GLU A 566 34.71 -14.28 -12.27
CA GLU A 566 35.83 -14.91 -12.97
C GLU A 566 36.40 -16.00 -12.06
N GLY A 567 36.16 -17.27 -12.42
CA GLY A 567 36.69 -18.41 -11.69
C GLY A 567 37.39 -19.38 -12.63
N ASP A 568 38.61 -19.77 -12.29
CA ASP A 568 39.32 -20.81 -13.01
C ASP A 568 38.78 -22.19 -12.55
N LEU A 569 38.06 -22.86 -13.44
CA LEU A 569 37.59 -24.22 -13.23
C LEU A 569 38.49 -25.22 -13.97
N PHE A 570 39.25 -26.00 -13.21
CA PHE A 570 40.17 -27.01 -13.74
C PHE A 570 39.47 -28.37 -13.81
N ILE A 571 39.24 -28.86 -15.03
CA ILE A 571 38.74 -30.21 -15.29
C ILE A 571 39.82 -31.04 -15.97
N GLY A 572 40.34 -32.04 -15.26
CA GLY A 572 41.22 -33.06 -15.82
C GLY A 572 40.42 -34.26 -16.29
N VAL A 573 40.16 -34.38 -17.60
CA VAL A 573 39.48 -35.55 -18.18
C VAL A 573 40.53 -36.57 -18.61
N ASP A 574 40.64 -37.68 -17.89
CA ASP A 574 41.45 -38.82 -18.32
C ASP A 574 40.56 -39.89 -18.93
N SER A 575 40.96 -40.36 -20.10
CA SER A 575 40.35 -41.49 -20.80
C SER A 575 41.32 -42.66 -20.79
N SER A 576 41.85 -43.04 -19.62
CA SER A 576 42.75 -44.19 -19.55
C SER A 576 42.02 -45.48 -19.21
N VAL A 577 41.65 -46.21 -20.26
CA VAL A 577 42.01 -47.62 -20.27
C VAL A 577 43.54 -47.67 -20.43
N ASP A 578 44.20 -48.04 -19.33
CA ASP A 578 45.62 -48.38 -19.12
C ASP A 578 46.69 -47.25 -18.96
N PHE A 579 47.30 -47.28 -17.76
CA PHE A 579 48.60 -46.71 -17.40
C PHE A 579 49.69 -47.21 -18.38
N GLU A 580 50.12 -46.38 -19.34
CA GLU A 580 51.53 -46.24 -19.82
C GLU A 580 51.70 -45.43 -21.12
N ALA A 581 50.63 -44.94 -21.76
CA ALA A 581 50.76 -44.00 -22.88
C ALA A 581 49.60 -43.00 -22.90
N SER A 582 49.90 -41.71 -22.74
CA SER A 582 48.92 -40.61 -22.86
C SER A 582 48.11 -40.75 -24.15
N PRO A 583 46.78 -40.94 -24.10
CA PRO A 583 45.95 -40.92 -25.29
C PRO A 583 45.88 -39.49 -25.85
N ALA A 584 45.69 -39.38 -27.16
CA ALA A 584 45.63 -38.15 -27.93
C ALA A 584 44.30 -37.37 -27.73
N TRP A 585 43.83 -37.26 -26.49
CA TRP A 585 42.81 -36.32 -26.04
C TRP A 585 43.54 -35.20 -25.30
N GLY A 586 43.89 -34.16 -26.05
CA GLY A 586 44.72 -33.04 -25.58
C GLY A 586 44.03 -32.07 -24.63
N TYR A 587 43.08 -32.50 -23.81
CA TYR A 587 42.46 -31.66 -22.78
C TYR A 587 42.93 -32.12 -21.41
N THR A 588 44.13 -31.68 -21.04
CA THR A 588 44.65 -31.94 -19.70
C THR A 588 44.20 -30.87 -18.70
N ASN A 589 43.70 -29.72 -19.16
CA ASN A 589 43.12 -28.64 -18.34
C ASN A 589 42.17 -27.78 -19.19
N VAL A 590 40.91 -27.64 -18.78
CA VAL A 590 40.01 -26.54 -19.22
C VAL A 590 40.25 -25.35 -18.28
N TRP A 591 40.26 -24.13 -18.82
CA TRP A 591 40.51 -22.87 -18.10
C TRP A 591 39.42 -21.87 -18.48
N PHE A 592 39.05 -20.96 -17.57
CA PHE A 592 38.05 -19.92 -17.80
C PHE A 592 38.67 -18.56 -17.46
N SER A 593 38.82 -17.67 -18.45
CA SER A 593 39.22 -16.27 -18.25
C SER A 593 38.55 -15.40 -19.31
N GLU A 594 38.45 -14.09 -19.09
CA GLU A 594 38.00 -13.08 -20.08
C GLU A 594 38.73 -13.15 -21.44
N THR A 595 39.86 -13.86 -21.56
CA THR A 595 40.64 -13.99 -22.81
C THR A 595 40.41 -15.27 -23.61
N GLY A 596 39.46 -16.11 -23.19
CA GLY A 596 38.99 -17.26 -23.95
C GLY A 596 39.37 -18.61 -23.35
N THR A 597 38.44 -19.56 -23.48
CA THR A 597 38.60 -20.98 -23.17
C THR A 597 39.56 -21.66 -24.16
N ASN A 598 40.26 -22.71 -23.71
CA ASN A 598 41.04 -23.60 -24.59
C ASN A 598 40.14 -24.48 -25.50
N THR A 599 38.83 -24.27 -25.47
CA THR A 599 37.80 -25.00 -26.21
C THR A 599 36.73 -24.01 -26.62
N SER A 600 36.51 -23.83 -27.92
CA SER A 600 35.65 -22.81 -28.51
C SER A 600 34.16 -22.94 -28.19
N ASP A 601 33.73 -23.96 -27.43
CA ASP A 601 32.32 -24.38 -27.38
C ASP A 601 31.94 -24.91 -25.98
N MET A 602 32.16 -24.13 -24.91
CA MET A 602 31.63 -24.45 -23.59
C MET A 602 30.77 -23.28 -23.09
N VAL A 603 29.48 -23.55 -22.84
CA VAL A 603 28.49 -22.59 -22.33
C VAL A 603 28.26 -22.92 -20.86
N GLY A 604 28.51 -21.96 -19.97
CA GLY A 604 28.23 -22.09 -18.54
C GLY A 604 27.16 -21.09 -18.12
N ALA A 605 26.17 -21.58 -17.38
CA ALA A 605 25.11 -20.76 -16.77
C ALA A 605 25.23 -20.83 -15.24
N TYR A 606 25.05 -19.69 -14.59
CA TYR A 606 25.03 -19.58 -13.13
C TYR A 606 23.60 -19.29 -12.70
N SER A 607 23.05 -20.18 -11.88
CA SER A 607 21.90 -19.88 -11.02
C SER A 607 21.96 -20.76 -9.79
N ASN A 608 21.62 -20.20 -8.63
CA ASN A 608 21.33 -20.97 -7.42
C ASN A 608 22.44 -21.96 -7.00
N ARG A 609 23.69 -21.47 -6.93
CA ARG A 609 24.90 -22.22 -6.51
C ARG A 609 25.28 -23.42 -7.41
N THR A 610 24.73 -23.49 -8.61
CA THR A 610 24.95 -24.61 -9.53
C THR A 610 25.68 -24.12 -10.78
N ILE A 611 26.80 -24.78 -11.11
CA ILE A 611 27.53 -24.56 -12.37
C ILE A 611 27.17 -25.68 -13.34
N GLU A 612 26.66 -25.31 -14.51
CA GLU A 612 26.46 -26.22 -15.63
C GLU A 612 27.61 -26.12 -16.64
N ILE A 613 28.10 -27.26 -17.12
CA ILE A 613 29.26 -27.35 -18.00
C ILE A 613 28.98 -28.36 -19.12
N GLU A 614 28.93 -27.90 -20.37
CA GLU A 614 28.94 -28.76 -21.55
C GLU A 614 30.37 -28.86 -22.12
N ILE A 615 30.84 -30.08 -22.37
CA ILE A 615 32.13 -30.38 -23.02
C ILE A 615 31.87 -31.13 -24.33
N PRO A 616 32.04 -30.52 -25.51
CA PRO A 616 31.80 -31.19 -26.78
C PRO A 616 32.80 -32.32 -27.05
N VAL A 617 32.28 -33.46 -27.51
CA VAL A 617 33.01 -34.64 -27.97
C VAL A 617 33.20 -34.54 -29.49
N PRO A 618 34.44 -34.45 -30.00
CA PRO A 618 34.70 -34.36 -31.43
C PRO A 618 34.18 -35.57 -32.21
N GLU A 619 33.68 -35.32 -33.42
CA GLU A 619 33.11 -36.34 -34.30
C GLU A 619 34.12 -37.48 -34.59
N GLY A 620 33.68 -38.73 -34.38
CA GLY A 620 34.50 -39.93 -34.63
C GLY A 620 35.24 -40.49 -33.42
N ILE A 621 34.99 -39.96 -32.23
CA ILE A 621 35.56 -40.48 -30.99
C ILE A 621 34.48 -41.11 -30.10
N GLU A 622 34.62 -42.40 -29.79
CA GLU A 622 33.82 -43.07 -28.78
C GLU A 622 34.47 -42.94 -27.41
N VAL A 623 33.74 -42.37 -26.44
CA VAL A 623 34.16 -42.27 -25.04
C VAL A 623 33.36 -43.31 -24.22
N PRO A 624 33.93 -44.51 -24.00
CA PRO A 624 33.18 -45.57 -23.33
C PRO A 624 32.92 -45.26 -21.86
N ASN A 625 33.89 -44.62 -21.19
CA ASN A 625 33.81 -44.10 -19.82
C ASN A 625 34.62 -42.79 -19.75
N VAL A 626 34.13 -41.81 -18.98
CA VAL A 626 34.83 -40.54 -18.70
C VAL A 626 35.35 -40.61 -17.27
N SER A 627 36.62 -40.31 -17.03
CA SER A 627 37.12 -40.13 -15.65
C SER A 627 37.57 -38.70 -15.37
N ILE A 628 37.05 -38.11 -14.30
CA ILE A 628 37.46 -36.79 -13.82
C ILE A 628 38.52 -37.00 -12.74
N ASN A 629 39.76 -36.66 -13.06
CA ASN A 629 40.91 -36.88 -12.20
C ASN A 629 41.14 -35.74 -11.20
N TRP A 630 40.63 -34.54 -11.47
CA TRP A 630 40.71 -33.38 -10.59
C TRP A 630 39.60 -32.40 -10.99
N LEU A 631 38.86 -31.87 -10.00
CA LEU A 631 37.93 -30.75 -10.15
C LEU A 631 38.25 -29.67 -9.10
N SER A 632 38.70 -28.49 -9.55
CA SER A 632 38.96 -27.33 -8.68
C SER A 632 38.26 -26.09 -9.23
N VAL A 633 37.60 -25.34 -8.35
CA VAL A 633 37.05 -24.01 -8.62
C VAL A 633 37.88 -23.04 -7.77
N GLU A 634 38.58 -22.11 -8.40
CA GLU A 634 39.36 -21.06 -7.72
C GLU A 634 38.72 -19.68 -7.95
N TYR A 635 38.55 -18.91 -6.88
CA TYR A 635 38.03 -17.54 -6.90
C TYR A 635 39.17 -16.54 -7.13
N LEU A 636 39.03 -15.64 -8.11
CA LEU A 636 39.93 -14.51 -8.28
C LEU A 636 39.18 -13.20 -7.97
N PRO A 637 39.64 -12.40 -6.98
CA PRO A 637 39.11 -11.07 -6.77
C PRO A 637 39.43 -10.18 -7.99
N ILE A 638 38.45 -9.38 -8.42
CA ILE A 638 38.64 -8.36 -9.46
C ILE A 638 39.80 -7.45 -9.03
N GLY A 639 40.91 -7.46 -9.80
CA GLY A 639 42.08 -6.59 -9.54
C GLY A 639 43.45 -7.28 -9.52
N ALA A 640 43.57 -8.59 -9.76
CA ALA A 640 44.86 -9.28 -9.81
C ALA A 640 45.65 -9.06 -11.14
N ASP A 641 46.06 -7.82 -11.38
CA ASP A 641 47.36 -7.40 -11.92
C ASP A 641 48.01 -8.18 -13.09
N TRP A 642 47.31 -8.47 -14.20
CA TRP A 642 47.95 -8.86 -15.47
C TRP A 642 47.32 -8.19 -16.71
N TRP A 643 47.81 -6.97 -17.02
CA TRP A 643 47.85 -6.34 -18.36
C TRP A 643 46.62 -6.49 -19.29
N MET A 644 45.56 -5.73 -19.04
CA MET A 644 44.52 -5.46 -20.05
C MET A 644 44.77 -4.11 -20.73
N SER A 645 44.99 -4.15 -22.05
CA SER A 645 44.97 -2.98 -22.93
C SER A 645 44.04 -3.22 -24.10
N SER A 646 42.75 -2.88 -23.94
CA SER A 646 41.88 -2.27 -24.95
C SER A 646 40.45 -2.31 -24.43
N TRP A 647 40.01 -1.19 -23.89
CA TRP A 647 38.60 -0.85 -23.74
C TRP A 647 38.02 -0.68 -25.15
N GLU A 648 37.13 -1.57 -25.58
CA GLU A 648 36.21 -1.51 -26.73
C GLU A 648 35.75 -2.95 -26.99
N ASP A 649 34.62 -3.41 -26.41
CA ASP A 649 33.76 -4.56 -26.84
C ASP A 649 32.97 -5.26 -25.70
N LEU A 650 32.59 -4.57 -24.62
CA LEU A 650 31.55 -5.08 -23.68
C LEU A 650 30.13 -4.56 -23.97
N ASP A 651 29.97 -3.70 -24.97
CA ASP A 651 28.71 -3.01 -25.30
C ASP A 651 27.86 -3.75 -26.37
N SER A 652 27.78 -5.09 -26.33
CA SER A 652 26.95 -5.87 -27.29
C SER A 652 25.95 -6.79 -26.57
N PRO A 653 24.63 -6.75 -26.91
CA PRO A 653 23.55 -7.48 -26.25
C PRO A 653 23.55 -9.01 -26.50
N ILE A 654 24.70 -9.60 -26.81
CA ILE A 654 24.87 -11.05 -27.07
C ILE A 654 25.41 -11.77 -25.82
N SER A 655 25.71 -11.03 -24.73
CA SER A 655 26.48 -11.53 -23.59
C SER A 655 25.67 -11.86 -22.34
N ASN A 656 24.34 -11.79 -22.34
CA ASN A 656 23.55 -12.23 -21.19
C ASN A 656 23.37 -13.77 -21.22
N PRO A 657 23.97 -14.53 -20.29
CA PRO A 657 24.01 -15.99 -20.34
C PRO A 657 22.61 -16.63 -20.27
N ILE A 658 21.66 -16.01 -19.56
CA ILE A 658 20.26 -16.45 -19.52
C ILE A 658 19.61 -16.36 -20.91
N GLU A 659 19.92 -15.32 -21.69
CA GLU A 659 19.37 -15.14 -23.04
C GLU A 659 19.91 -16.18 -24.01
N VAL A 660 21.17 -16.61 -23.85
CA VAL A 660 21.79 -17.68 -24.64
C VAL A 660 21.23 -19.06 -24.25
N VAL A 661 20.98 -19.31 -22.97
CA VAL A 661 20.35 -20.56 -22.48
C VAL A 661 18.91 -20.69 -22.96
N LEU A 662 18.10 -19.63 -22.85
CA LEU A 662 16.71 -19.62 -23.34
C LEU A 662 16.64 -19.77 -24.87
N GLN A 663 17.62 -19.24 -25.61
CA GLN A 663 17.73 -19.43 -27.06
C GLN A 663 18.17 -20.84 -27.47
N ASN A 664 19.05 -21.48 -26.69
CA ASN A 664 19.62 -22.78 -27.02
C ASN A 664 18.83 -23.97 -26.44
N HIS A 665 17.95 -23.74 -25.46
CA HIS A 665 17.11 -24.76 -24.82
C HIS A 665 15.61 -24.43 -24.89
N PRO A 666 15.00 -24.37 -26.10
CA PRO A 666 13.55 -24.15 -26.26
C PRO A 666 12.69 -25.17 -25.51
N ASP A 667 13.22 -26.38 -25.30
CA ASP A 667 12.59 -27.47 -24.54
C ASP A 667 12.39 -27.12 -23.04
N PHE A 668 13.21 -26.21 -22.47
CA PHE A 668 13.02 -25.73 -21.10
C PHE A 668 11.79 -24.84 -21.00
N MET A 669 11.60 -23.92 -21.95
CA MET A 669 10.41 -23.08 -22.02
C MET A 669 9.15 -23.90 -22.34
N GLU A 670 9.29 -25.03 -23.05
CA GLU A 670 8.23 -26.06 -23.18
C GLU A 670 7.90 -26.78 -21.86
N SER A 671 8.82 -26.82 -20.90
CA SER A 671 8.63 -27.51 -19.61
C SER A 671 8.03 -26.63 -18.51
N VAL A 672 8.23 -25.31 -18.59
CA VAL A 672 7.70 -24.32 -17.65
C VAL A 672 6.49 -23.55 -18.20
N ARG A 673 6.00 -23.93 -19.39
CA ARG A 673 4.77 -23.40 -19.95
C ARG A 673 3.90 -24.52 -20.47
N SER A 674 2.59 -24.41 -20.29
CA SER A 674 1.64 -25.35 -20.86
C SER A 674 1.38 -25.02 -22.34
N PRO A 675 1.83 -25.86 -23.30
CA PRO A 675 1.58 -25.60 -24.73
C PRO A 675 0.08 -25.68 -25.06
N LEU A 676 -0.66 -26.51 -24.32
CA LEU A 676 -2.10 -26.66 -24.48
C LEU A 676 -2.82 -25.36 -24.08
N ASP A 677 -2.46 -24.77 -22.95
CA ASP A 677 -3.13 -23.57 -22.45
C ASP A 677 -2.73 -22.33 -23.25
N LEU A 678 -1.47 -22.20 -23.69
CA LEU A 678 -1.05 -21.12 -24.61
C LEU A 678 -1.76 -21.22 -25.97
N SER A 679 -1.88 -22.42 -26.53
CA SER A 679 -2.61 -22.61 -27.79
C SER A 679 -4.10 -22.28 -27.64
N SER A 680 -4.67 -22.61 -26.47
CA SER A 680 -6.06 -22.29 -26.13
C SER A 680 -6.23 -20.78 -25.92
N ALA A 681 -5.29 -20.12 -25.25
CA ALA A 681 -5.29 -18.67 -25.05
C ALA A 681 -5.25 -17.93 -26.39
N LYS A 682 -4.34 -18.32 -27.31
CA LYS A 682 -4.28 -17.77 -28.67
C LYS A 682 -5.60 -17.93 -29.42
N ALA A 683 -6.20 -19.12 -29.36
CA ALA A 683 -7.47 -19.40 -30.04
C ALA A 683 -8.61 -18.53 -29.50
N ASN A 684 -8.69 -18.32 -28.19
CA ASN A 684 -9.70 -17.45 -27.59
C ASN A 684 -9.49 -15.97 -27.94
N LEU A 685 -8.24 -15.49 -28.04
CA LEU A 685 -7.97 -14.13 -28.53
C LEU A 685 -8.42 -13.96 -29.99
N ASN A 686 -8.15 -14.94 -30.84
CA ASN A 686 -8.60 -14.90 -32.23
C ASN A 686 -10.13 -14.86 -32.31
N GLU A 687 -10.81 -15.73 -31.56
CA GLU A 687 -12.26 -15.78 -31.49
C GLU A 687 -12.87 -14.48 -30.92
N ALA A 688 -12.22 -13.86 -29.93
CA ALA A 688 -12.62 -12.56 -29.40
C ALA A 688 -12.60 -11.48 -30.49
N VAL A 689 -11.54 -11.44 -31.30
CA VAL A 689 -11.41 -10.51 -32.43
C VAL A 689 -12.49 -10.76 -33.48
N ASP A 690 -12.72 -12.02 -33.85
CA ASP A 690 -13.78 -12.42 -34.80
C ASP A 690 -15.16 -11.97 -34.32
N LEU A 691 -15.48 -12.21 -33.04
CA LEU A 691 -16.74 -11.81 -32.42
C LEU A 691 -16.87 -10.29 -32.36
N CYS A 692 -15.79 -9.55 -32.06
CA CYS A 692 -15.81 -8.09 -32.05
C CYS A 692 -16.16 -7.53 -33.44
N GLN A 693 -15.53 -8.08 -34.50
CA GLN A 693 -15.83 -7.71 -35.88
C GLN A 693 -17.27 -8.07 -36.28
N LEU A 694 -17.79 -9.21 -35.83
CA LEU A 694 -19.18 -9.62 -36.08
C LEU A 694 -20.19 -8.72 -35.35
N ALA A 695 -19.99 -8.46 -34.06
CA ALA A 695 -20.84 -7.60 -33.24
C ALA A 695 -20.99 -6.23 -33.92
N ASN A 696 -19.87 -5.72 -34.39
CA ASN A 696 -19.75 -4.46 -35.09
C ASN A 696 -20.56 -4.38 -36.40
N GLU A 697 -20.62 -5.45 -37.19
CA GLU A 697 -21.49 -5.52 -38.38
C GLU A 697 -22.97 -5.63 -37.99
N LEU A 698 -23.29 -6.38 -36.93
CA LEU A 698 -24.65 -6.50 -36.40
C LEU A 698 -25.19 -5.16 -35.90
N ILE A 699 -24.40 -4.45 -35.08
CA ILE A 699 -24.71 -3.13 -34.53
C ILE A 699 -24.96 -2.11 -35.67
N LYS A 700 -24.11 -2.08 -36.70
CA LYS A 700 -24.32 -1.21 -37.87
C LYS A 700 -25.57 -1.54 -38.69
N SER A 701 -26.02 -2.78 -38.63
CA SER A 701 -27.18 -3.24 -39.39
C SER A 701 -28.51 -2.96 -38.70
N ARG A 702 -28.50 -2.44 -37.46
CA ARG A 702 -29.70 -2.06 -36.73
C ARG A 702 -30.50 -1.01 -37.49
N THR A 703 -31.83 -1.14 -37.42
CA THR A 703 -32.76 -0.26 -38.15
C THR A 703 -33.96 0.16 -37.33
N ASP A 704 -34.06 -0.31 -36.10
CA ASP A 704 -35.10 0.08 -35.17
C ASP A 704 -34.74 1.39 -34.45
N SER A 705 -35.59 1.82 -33.52
CA SER A 705 -35.44 3.07 -32.79
C SER A 705 -35.39 2.83 -31.28
N LEU A 706 -35.07 1.61 -30.85
CA LEU A 706 -34.77 1.35 -29.44
C LEU A 706 -33.41 1.95 -29.11
N MET A 707 -33.23 2.27 -27.83
CA MET A 707 -31.92 2.61 -27.31
C MET A 707 -31.23 1.33 -26.88
N HIS A 708 -30.09 1.04 -27.46
CA HIS A 708 -29.32 -0.17 -27.21
C HIS A 708 -28.21 0.08 -26.20
N PHE A 709 -27.72 -1.01 -25.61
CA PHE A 709 -26.61 -0.95 -24.66
C PHE A 709 -25.33 -0.40 -25.31
N ILE A 710 -25.03 -0.80 -26.56
CA ILE A 710 -23.93 -0.24 -27.36
C ILE A 710 -24.50 0.48 -28.57
N GLU A 711 -24.34 1.80 -28.67
CA GLU A 711 -24.88 2.57 -29.80
C GLU A 711 -23.88 2.82 -30.93
N TYR A 712 -24.38 2.86 -32.17
CA TYR A 712 -23.57 3.23 -33.34
C TYR A 712 -23.68 4.72 -33.64
N ASP A 713 -22.57 5.43 -33.44
CA ASP A 713 -22.45 6.82 -33.88
C ASP A 713 -21.85 6.90 -35.29
N PRO A 714 -22.64 7.24 -36.33
CA PRO A 714 -22.14 7.37 -37.69
C PRO A 714 -21.17 8.54 -37.89
N THR A 715 -21.06 9.46 -36.94
CA THR A 715 -20.14 10.61 -37.03
C THR A 715 -18.68 10.20 -36.81
N ASN A 716 -18.44 9.09 -36.10
CA ASN A 716 -17.11 8.55 -35.79
C ASN A 716 -16.70 7.39 -36.73
N GLU A 717 -17.33 7.27 -37.91
CA GLU A 717 -17.09 6.13 -38.82
C GLU A 717 -15.64 6.06 -39.33
N VAL A 718 -14.92 7.19 -39.35
CA VAL A 718 -13.51 7.22 -39.76
C VAL A 718 -12.62 6.59 -38.69
N GLU A 719 -12.73 7.05 -37.44
CA GLU A 719 -11.99 6.53 -36.28
C GLU A 719 -12.32 5.05 -36.06
N ARG A 720 -13.61 4.69 -36.19
CA ARG A 720 -14.07 3.31 -36.08
C ARG A 720 -13.49 2.43 -37.18
N ALA A 721 -13.51 2.87 -38.44
CA ALA A 721 -12.93 2.11 -39.55
C ALA A 721 -11.40 1.91 -39.37
N GLU A 722 -10.72 2.92 -38.84
CA GLU A 722 -9.30 2.81 -38.48
C GLU A 722 -9.07 1.77 -37.38
N PHE A 723 -9.86 1.81 -36.29
CA PHE A 723 -9.80 0.81 -35.22
C PHE A 723 -9.97 -0.62 -35.73
N PHE A 724 -11.01 -0.90 -36.52
CA PHE A 724 -11.24 -2.26 -37.05
C PHE A 724 -10.18 -2.68 -38.08
N SER A 725 -9.57 -1.74 -38.79
CA SER A 725 -8.40 -2.03 -39.64
C SER A 725 -7.18 -2.43 -38.80
N ARG A 726 -6.96 -1.79 -37.64
CA ARG A 726 -5.89 -2.17 -36.71
C ARG A 726 -6.18 -3.52 -36.05
N LEU A 727 -7.43 -3.76 -35.67
CA LEU A 727 -7.87 -5.04 -35.10
C LEU A 727 -7.63 -6.21 -36.07
N GLN A 728 -7.85 -6.01 -37.38
CA GLN A 728 -7.50 -7.00 -38.40
C GLN A 728 -5.98 -7.21 -38.52
N GLN A 729 -5.15 -6.18 -38.33
CA GLN A 729 -3.69 -6.35 -38.31
C GLN A 729 -3.24 -7.16 -37.09
N VAL A 730 -3.87 -6.93 -35.93
CA VAL A 730 -3.66 -7.73 -34.71
C VAL A 730 -3.97 -9.20 -34.98
N GLU A 731 -5.13 -9.50 -35.57
CA GLU A 731 -5.53 -10.86 -35.96
C GLU A 731 -4.49 -11.55 -36.86
N LEU A 732 -4.08 -10.88 -37.94
CA LEU A 732 -3.06 -11.39 -38.86
C LEU A 732 -1.70 -11.62 -38.18
N SER A 733 -1.37 -10.79 -37.17
CA SER A 733 -0.14 -10.89 -36.39
C SER A 733 -0.11 -12.09 -35.43
N LEU A 734 -1.27 -12.70 -35.13
CA LEU A 734 -1.33 -13.93 -34.36
C LEU A 734 -0.82 -15.15 -35.13
N ASP A 735 -0.85 -15.12 -36.46
CA ASP A 735 -0.39 -16.24 -37.29
C ASP A 735 0.97 -16.02 -37.93
N SER A 736 1.34 -14.77 -38.22
CA SER A 736 2.63 -14.45 -38.83
C SER A 736 3.02 -12.99 -38.61
N PRO A 737 4.32 -12.64 -38.64
CA PRO A 737 4.77 -11.26 -38.46
C PRO A 737 4.09 -10.28 -39.43
N GLN A 738 3.50 -9.20 -38.90
CA GLN A 738 2.83 -8.15 -39.67
C GLN A 738 3.50 -6.79 -39.49
N PRO A 739 3.68 -6.01 -40.56
CA PRO A 739 4.08 -4.62 -40.44
C PRO A 739 2.92 -3.77 -39.89
N VAL A 740 3.12 -3.17 -38.73
CA VAL A 740 2.22 -2.19 -38.13
C VAL A 740 2.75 -0.79 -38.47
N LEU A 741 1.89 0.00 -39.09
CA LEU A 741 2.18 1.37 -39.50
C LEU A 741 1.29 2.31 -38.71
N GLU A 742 1.87 3.21 -37.92
CA GLU A 742 1.14 4.32 -37.34
C GLU A 742 1.36 5.55 -38.21
N THR A 743 0.27 6.21 -38.59
CA THR A 743 0.35 7.51 -39.26
C THR A 743 -0.13 8.60 -38.32
N ASN A 744 0.52 9.76 -38.35
CA ASN A 744 -0.08 10.96 -37.77
C ASN A 744 -1.39 11.29 -38.52
N GLY A 745 -2.29 12.06 -37.92
CA GLY A 745 -3.56 12.48 -38.53
C GLY A 745 -3.43 13.30 -39.84
N LEU A 746 -2.23 13.43 -40.40
CA LEU A 746 -1.92 14.01 -41.71
C LEU A 746 -1.53 12.94 -42.76
N GLY A 747 -1.52 11.65 -42.39
CA GLY A 747 -1.20 10.52 -43.26
C GLY A 747 0.30 10.23 -43.40
N GLU A 748 1.15 10.80 -42.55
CA GLU A 748 2.59 10.51 -42.53
C GLU A 748 2.90 9.40 -41.54
N VAL A 749 3.67 8.38 -41.95
CA VAL A 749 4.08 7.28 -41.07
C VAL A 749 5.02 7.81 -39.99
N VAL A 750 4.62 7.67 -38.72
CA VAL A 750 5.41 8.04 -37.53
C VAL A 750 6.01 6.84 -36.82
N PHE A 751 5.46 5.63 -37.05
CA PHE A 751 5.97 4.38 -36.49
C PHE A 751 5.81 3.25 -37.51
N GLU A 752 6.86 2.47 -37.73
CA GLU A 752 6.87 1.28 -38.59
C GLU A 752 7.64 0.17 -37.88
N GLN A 753 6.93 -0.84 -37.39
CA GLN A 753 7.54 -2.04 -36.80
C GLN A 753 6.85 -3.31 -37.28
N VAL A 754 7.58 -4.42 -37.29
CA VAL A 754 7.02 -5.74 -37.55
C VAL A 754 6.63 -6.36 -36.22
N VAL A 755 5.34 -6.63 -36.02
CA VAL A 755 4.78 -7.22 -34.81
C VAL A 755 4.36 -8.66 -35.11
N HIS A 756 4.73 -9.62 -34.25
CA HIS A 756 4.32 -11.01 -34.35
C HIS A 756 3.73 -11.50 -33.02
N LEU A 757 2.48 -11.11 -32.73
CA LEU A 757 1.81 -11.47 -31.47
C LEU A 757 1.68 -12.99 -31.30
N GLY A 758 1.59 -13.73 -32.41
CA GLY A 758 1.50 -15.19 -32.42
C GLY A 758 2.64 -15.91 -31.71
N ALA A 759 3.83 -15.30 -31.70
CA ALA A 759 5.00 -15.89 -31.07
C ALA A 759 4.96 -15.82 -29.52
N PHE A 760 4.18 -14.91 -28.91
CA PHE A 760 3.98 -14.91 -27.45
C PHE A 760 3.27 -16.19 -26.97
N TYR A 761 2.48 -16.81 -27.84
CA TYR A 761 1.75 -18.05 -27.55
C TYR A 761 2.50 -19.31 -27.99
N GLN A 762 3.77 -19.18 -28.38
CA GLN A 762 4.63 -20.32 -28.69
C GLN A 762 5.51 -20.65 -27.48
N PRO A 763 5.57 -21.92 -27.04
CA PRO A 763 6.35 -22.31 -25.88
C PRO A 763 7.83 -21.90 -25.96
N ALA A 764 8.43 -22.01 -27.15
CA ALA A 764 9.87 -21.87 -27.37
C ALA A 764 10.39 -20.45 -27.65
N TYR A 765 9.53 -19.43 -27.78
CA TYR A 765 9.89 -18.15 -28.43
C TYR A 765 9.78 -16.92 -27.51
N LEU A 766 10.66 -16.83 -26.51
CA LEU A 766 10.99 -15.54 -25.90
C LEU A 766 12.50 -15.29 -26.04
N THR A 767 12.85 -14.48 -27.04
CA THR A 767 14.16 -13.81 -27.11
C THR A 767 13.97 -12.36 -26.70
N ARG A 768 14.97 -11.71 -26.10
CA ARG A 768 14.93 -10.27 -25.73
C ARG A 768 14.56 -9.36 -26.90
N SER A 769 14.79 -9.79 -28.15
CA SER A 769 14.32 -9.11 -29.37
C SER A 769 12.79 -9.06 -29.54
N MET A 770 12.04 -9.75 -28.69
CA MET A 770 10.57 -9.74 -28.64
C MET A 770 10.04 -8.98 -27.41
N LEU A 771 10.94 -8.47 -26.57
CA LEU A 771 10.72 -7.47 -25.52
C LEU A 771 11.25 -6.11 -26.02
N PRO A 772 10.76 -4.97 -25.52
CA PRO A 772 11.24 -3.66 -25.97
C PRO A 772 12.74 -3.48 -25.72
N GLU A 773 13.43 -2.86 -26.68
CA GLU A 773 14.83 -2.45 -26.51
C GLU A 773 14.94 -1.27 -25.54
N PHE A 774 15.77 -1.40 -24.50
CA PHE A 774 16.23 -0.29 -23.68
C PHE A 774 17.41 0.39 -24.40
N TRP A 775 17.37 1.70 -24.69
CA TRP A 775 18.54 2.41 -25.21
C TRP A 775 19.11 3.47 -24.23
N GLU A 776 20.27 3.10 -23.69
CA GLU A 776 21.45 3.76 -23.08
C GLU A 776 21.55 5.25 -22.67
N ILE A 777 20.62 6.20 -22.89
CA ILE A 777 20.99 7.63 -22.63
C ILE A 777 20.06 8.42 -21.70
N LEU A 778 18.84 7.99 -21.41
CA LEU A 778 17.93 8.82 -20.59
C LEU A 778 17.03 8.09 -19.58
N SER A 779 17.37 6.89 -19.13
CA SER A 779 16.69 6.21 -18.01
C SER A 779 15.15 6.33 -18.03
N GLN A 780 14.52 6.14 -19.20
CA GLN A 780 13.07 6.13 -19.35
C GLN A 780 12.66 4.98 -20.30
N PRO A 781 11.55 4.28 -20.02
CA PRO A 781 10.96 3.34 -20.97
C PRO A 781 10.50 4.08 -22.24
N LEU A 782 10.48 3.39 -23.38
CA LEU A 782 9.73 3.86 -24.54
C LEU A 782 8.25 3.87 -24.18
N ASP A 783 7.67 5.07 -24.13
CA ASP A 783 6.25 5.28 -23.85
C ASP A 783 5.39 4.41 -24.80
N GLY A 784 4.56 3.54 -24.24
CA GLY A 784 3.67 2.64 -24.99
C GLY A 784 4.23 1.30 -25.49
N SER A 785 5.35 0.78 -24.97
CA SER A 785 5.98 -0.44 -25.53
C SER A 785 5.94 -1.74 -24.72
N PHE A 786 5.42 -1.82 -23.49
CA PHE A 786 5.21 -3.12 -22.82
C PHE A 786 3.76 -3.62 -22.93
N PRO A 787 3.53 -4.94 -23.16
CA PRO A 787 2.42 -5.62 -22.51
C PRO A 787 2.80 -5.73 -21.04
N ASP A 788 2.38 -4.72 -20.30
CA ASP A 788 2.11 -4.74 -18.88
C ASP A 788 1.94 -6.18 -18.30
N PRO A 789 2.85 -6.67 -17.43
CA PRO A 789 2.67 -7.95 -16.75
C PRO A 789 1.45 -7.93 -15.81
N THR A 790 0.78 -6.78 -15.66
CA THR A 790 -0.48 -6.57 -14.93
C THR A 790 -1.73 -6.58 -15.82
N PHE A 791 -1.65 -7.21 -16.99
CA PHE A 791 -2.84 -7.51 -17.80
C PHE A 791 -3.65 -6.30 -18.28
N GLY A 792 -3.06 -5.11 -18.41
CA GLY A 792 -3.77 -3.94 -18.93
C GLY A 792 -5.05 -3.65 -18.13
N GLY A 793 -4.95 -3.64 -16.81
CA GLY A 793 -6.05 -3.30 -15.91
C GLY A 793 -6.96 -4.47 -15.52
N VAL A 794 -6.39 -5.61 -15.11
CA VAL A 794 -7.16 -6.57 -14.27
C VAL A 794 -7.20 -6.08 -12.82
N LEU A 795 -6.14 -5.41 -12.35
CA LEU A 795 -6.12 -4.66 -11.11
C LEU A 795 -5.76 -3.19 -11.44
N PRO A 796 -6.51 -2.19 -10.94
CA PRO A 796 -6.18 -0.77 -11.16
C PRO A 796 -4.79 -0.41 -10.60
N ASP A 797 -4.15 0.62 -11.14
CA ASP A 797 -2.97 1.29 -10.55
C ASP A 797 -1.67 0.49 -10.29
N MET A 798 -1.59 -0.80 -10.64
CA MET A 798 -0.33 -1.55 -10.64
C MET A 798 0.56 -1.13 -11.82
N THR A 799 1.24 0.01 -11.69
CA THR A 799 2.16 0.52 -12.72
C THR A 799 3.60 0.02 -12.48
N GLN A 800 4.40 -0.08 -13.55
CA GLN A 800 5.86 -0.35 -13.45
C GLN A 800 6.56 0.60 -12.45
N TYR A 801 6.07 1.82 -12.31
CA TYR A 801 6.58 2.81 -11.37
C TYR A 801 6.40 2.40 -9.90
N LYS A 802 5.24 1.81 -9.53
CA LYS A 802 4.99 1.33 -8.15
C LYS A 802 5.81 0.08 -7.80
N LEU A 803 6.00 -0.83 -8.76
CA LEU A 803 6.88 -2.00 -8.59
C LEU A 803 8.35 -1.58 -8.38
N ASP A 804 8.82 -0.60 -9.17
CA ASP A 804 10.15 -0.02 -9.02
C ASP A 804 10.30 0.79 -7.71
N GLU A 805 9.23 1.39 -7.20
CA GLU A 805 9.23 2.11 -5.92
C GLU A 805 9.31 1.16 -4.73
N TYR A 806 8.62 0.03 -4.74
CA TYR A 806 8.72 -0.99 -3.68
C TYR A 806 10.10 -1.64 -3.61
N LEU A 807 10.65 -2.04 -4.75
CA LEU A 807 12.00 -2.60 -4.84
C LEU A 807 13.09 -1.59 -4.41
N ARG A 808 12.75 -0.29 -4.37
CA ARG A 808 13.63 0.78 -3.86
C ARG A 808 13.36 1.16 -2.39
N ARG A 809 12.15 0.95 -1.86
CA ARG A 809 11.76 1.30 -0.47
C ARG A 809 12.02 0.22 0.57
N SER A 810 12.20 -1.05 0.19
CA SER A 810 12.42 -2.17 1.12
C SER A 810 13.76 -2.13 1.88
N GLY A 811 14.60 -1.12 1.66
CA GLY A 811 15.85 -0.93 2.40
C GLY A 811 15.72 -0.23 3.76
N GLU A 812 14.58 0.40 4.08
CA GLU A 812 14.48 1.35 5.23
C GLU A 812 13.22 1.21 6.12
N MET A 813 12.24 0.35 5.78
CA MET A 813 11.10 0.09 6.68
C MET A 813 11.44 -0.98 7.72
N ASP A 814 11.15 -0.71 9.00
CA ASP A 814 11.29 -1.60 10.16
C ASP A 814 9.93 -1.62 10.89
N VAL A 815 9.18 -2.73 10.77
CA VAL A 815 7.78 -2.83 11.19
C VAL A 815 7.64 -3.06 12.70
N ASP A 816 8.59 -3.73 13.35
CA ASP A 816 8.56 -3.94 14.80
C ASP A 816 9.43 -2.96 15.60
N GLY A 817 10.17 -2.09 14.90
CA GLY A 817 10.89 -0.94 15.46
C GLY A 817 12.11 -1.35 16.27
N ASP A 818 12.72 -2.48 15.94
CA ASP A 818 13.85 -3.05 16.68
C ASP A 818 15.24 -2.65 16.14
N GLY A 819 15.26 -1.89 15.04
CA GLY A 819 16.44 -1.36 14.36
C GLY A 819 16.91 -2.19 13.17
N ILE A 820 16.25 -3.31 12.85
CA ILE A 820 16.55 -4.13 11.67
C ILE A 820 15.47 -3.87 10.59
N PRO A 821 15.85 -3.49 9.35
CA PRO A 821 14.89 -3.30 8.28
C PRO A 821 14.24 -4.60 7.84
N ASN A 822 12.94 -4.54 7.55
CA ASN A 822 12.12 -5.62 7.01
C ASN A 822 12.76 -6.31 5.81
N GLY A 823 13.42 -5.56 4.91
CA GLY A 823 14.09 -6.13 3.74
C GLY A 823 15.24 -7.06 4.11
N TRP A 824 15.95 -6.74 5.19
CA TRP A 824 17.00 -7.60 5.74
C TRP A 824 16.40 -8.80 6.47
N GLU A 825 15.36 -8.62 7.28
CA GLU A 825 14.68 -9.75 7.91
C GLU A 825 14.06 -10.72 6.89
N TYR A 826 13.38 -10.21 5.86
CA TYR A 826 12.83 -11.02 4.77
C TYR A 826 13.90 -11.86 4.07
N LEU A 827 15.10 -11.31 3.88
CA LEU A 827 16.21 -12.01 3.23
C LEU A 827 16.65 -13.26 4.00
N TYR A 828 16.63 -13.21 5.34
CA TYR A 828 17.20 -14.26 6.19
C TYR A 828 16.15 -15.15 6.89
N CYS A 829 14.92 -14.68 7.13
CA CYS A 829 13.86 -15.47 7.78
C CYS A 829 12.52 -15.51 7.03
N GLY A 830 12.37 -14.77 5.93
CA GLY A 830 11.15 -14.77 5.11
C GLY A 830 9.93 -14.10 5.77
N HIS A 831 10.15 -13.27 6.79
CA HIS A 831 9.10 -12.54 7.52
C HIS A 831 9.64 -11.20 8.08
N PRO A 832 8.85 -10.12 8.16
CA PRO A 832 9.33 -8.78 8.54
C PRO A 832 9.29 -8.46 10.05
N THR A 833 9.33 -9.48 10.95
CA THR A 833 9.29 -9.26 12.43
C THR A 833 9.86 -10.43 13.25
N HIS A 834 10.68 -11.29 12.62
CA HIS A 834 11.02 -12.58 13.23
C HIS A 834 12.45 -12.64 13.79
N PHE A 835 13.35 -11.74 13.35
CA PHE A 835 14.64 -11.59 14.01
C PHE A 835 14.52 -10.54 15.08
N ILE A 836 14.74 -10.95 16.34
CA ILE A 836 14.79 -10.00 17.44
C ILE A 836 16.22 -9.46 17.52
N ALA A 837 16.41 -8.14 17.35
CA ALA A 837 17.70 -7.45 17.23
C ALA A 837 18.80 -7.86 18.23
N HIS A 838 18.42 -8.18 19.47
CA HIS A 838 19.34 -8.50 20.56
C HIS A 838 19.53 -10.01 20.83
N LEU A 839 18.90 -10.88 20.03
CA LEU A 839 19.13 -12.32 20.09
C LEU A 839 20.28 -12.72 19.18
N ASP A 840 20.85 -13.88 19.47
CA ASP A 840 21.96 -14.53 18.77
C ASP A 840 21.41 -15.89 18.29
N ASP A 841 20.73 -15.88 17.15
CA ASP A 841 19.92 -17.01 16.70
C ASP A 841 20.76 -18.19 16.19
N ASP A 842 21.94 -17.93 15.64
CA ASP A 842 22.87 -18.97 15.20
C ASP A 842 23.92 -19.38 16.26
N ASN A 843 24.00 -18.66 17.39
CA ASN A 843 24.88 -18.89 18.54
C ASN A 843 26.37 -18.69 18.24
N ASP A 844 26.72 -17.70 17.40
CA ASP A 844 28.11 -17.32 17.11
C ASP A 844 28.70 -16.29 18.09
N GLY A 845 27.85 -15.67 18.91
CA GLY A 845 28.19 -14.66 19.90
C GLY A 845 27.99 -13.21 19.45
N GLN A 846 27.43 -12.94 18.28
CA GLN A 846 26.92 -11.65 17.81
C GLN A 846 25.40 -11.62 17.91
N SER A 847 24.80 -10.44 18.05
CA SER A 847 23.35 -10.33 17.92
C SER A 847 22.93 -10.11 16.48
N ASN A 848 21.68 -10.41 16.15
CA ASN A 848 21.11 -10.20 14.82
C ASN A 848 21.32 -8.76 14.32
N PHE A 849 21.24 -7.76 15.21
CA PHE A 849 21.53 -6.37 14.90
C PHE A 849 23.02 -6.11 14.61
N ASP A 850 23.93 -6.72 15.38
CA ASP A 850 25.36 -6.62 15.10
C ASP A 850 25.67 -7.21 13.72
N GLU A 851 25.01 -8.31 13.36
CA GLU A 851 25.17 -8.98 12.07
C GLU A 851 24.60 -8.17 10.91
N TYR A 852 23.45 -7.54 11.12
CA TYR A 852 22.89 -6.56 10.20
C TYR A 852 23.86 -5.39 9.95
N ILE A 853 24.43 -4.82 11.00
CA ILE A 853 25.41 -3.73 10.89
C ILE A 853 26.72 -4.21 10.25
N SER A 854 27.18 -5.42 10.53
CA SER A 854 28.40 -5.96 9.91
C SER A 854 28.22 -6.53 8.50
N GLY A 855 26.97 -6.73 8.05
CA GLY A 855 26.66 -7.39 6.78
C GLY A 855 26.94 -8.89 6.79
N THR A 856 26.75 -9.55 7.94
CA THR A 856 26.91 -11.00 8.12
C THR A 856 25.56 -11.72 8.17
N ASP A 857 25.54 -13.06 8.21
CA ASP A 857 24.32 -13.87 8.04
C ASP A 857 23.86 -14.47 9.38
N PRO A 858 22.72 -14.03 9.95
CA PRO A 858 22.23 -14.41 11.28
C PRO A 858 21.72 -15.84 11.40
N THR A 859 21.77 -16.60 10.30
CA THR A 859 21.38 -18.02 10.27
C THR A 859 22.59 -18.96 10.21
N HIS A 860 23.81 -18.42 10.11
CA HIS A 860 25.02 -19.19 9.87
C HIS A 860 26.17 -18.77 10.79
N ALA A 861 26.41 -19.56 11.85
CA ALA A 861 27.40 -19.24 12.89
C ALA A 861 28.88 -19.14 12.45
N ALA A 862 29.17 -19.35 11.16
CA ALA A 862 30.47 -19.11 10.56
C ALA A 862 30.59 -17.73 9.90
N SER A 863 29.47 -17.09 9.59
CA SER A 863 29.33 -15.75 9.03
C SER A 863 29.34 -14.74 10.17
N CYS A 864 30.54 -14.48 10.71
CA CYS A 864 30.70 -13.62 11.88
C CYS A 864 31.73 -12.51 11.63
N PHE A 865 31.51 -11.30 12.14
CA PHE A 865 32.46 -10.21 11.98
C PHE A 865 33.70 -10.46 12.84
N ARG A 866 34.85 -10.63 12.19
CA ARG A 866 36.11 -10.91 12.90
C ARG A 866 37.29 -10.13 12.35
N ALA A 867 37.89 -9.31 13.20
CA ALA A 867 39.20 -8.73 12.94
C ALA A 867 40.33 -9.72 13.30
N VAL A 868 41.28 -9.87 12.38
CA VAL A 868 42.52 -10.64 12.52
C VAL A 868 43.69 -9.68 12.71
N PHE A 869 44.50 -9.95 13.72
CA PHE A 869 45.64 -9.11 14.10
C PHE A 869 46.94 -9.87 13.86
N ASN A 870 47.72 -9.42 12.88
CA ASN A 870 48.98 -10.03 12.49
C ASN A 870 50.16 -9.09 12.78
N VAL A 871 51.22 -9.62 13.37
CA VAL A 871 52.48 -8.88 13.56
C VAL A 871 53.44 -9.22 12.43
N GLN A 872 53.88 -8.22 11.67
CA GLN A 872 54.84 -8.40 10.57
C GLN A 872 56.15 -7.66 10.88
N ASP A 873 57.27 -8.39 10.86
CA ASP A 873 58.60 -7.80 11.03
C ASP A 873 59.08 -7.19 9.70
N VAL A 874 58.95 -5.88 9.53
CA VAL A 874 59.44 -5.15 8.36
C VAL A 874 60.66 -4.30 8.75
N GLY A 875 61.84 -4.68 8.25
CA GLY A 875 63.04 -3.84 8.35
C GLY A 875 63.61 -3.64 9.77
N GLY A 876 63.25 -4.49 10.74
CA GLY A 876 63.75 -4.42 12.12
C GLY A 876 62.84 -3.68 13.11
N ALA A 877 61.63 -3.30 12.68
CA ALA A 877 60.51 -2.95 13.55
C ALA A 877 59.32 -3.88 13.24
N SER A 878 58.54 -4.22 14.28
CA SER A 878 57.37 -5.10 14.17
C SER A 878 56.13 -4.23 14.00
N ASP A 879 55.59 -4.13 12.79
CA ASP A 879 54.35 -3.40 12.52
C ASP A 879 53.15 -4.33 12.77
N ILE A 880 52.02 -3.76 13.20
CA ILE A 880 50.79 -4.51 13.47
C ILE A 880 49.81 -4.24 12.33
N ILE A 881 49.43 -5.31 11.63
CA ILE A 881 48.44 -5.29 10.56
C ILE A 881 47.14 -5.83 11.13
N ILE A 882 46.10 -4.99 11.08
CA ILE A 882 44.73 -5.34 11.42
C ILE A 882 43.99 -5.57 10.11
N SER A 883 43.34 -6.71 9.94
CA SER A 883 42.54 -7.05 8.75
C SER A 883 41.19 -7.63 9.15
N TRP A 884 40.13 -7.36 8.40
CA TRP A 884 38.78 -7.86 8.64
C TRP A 884 38.11 -8.25 7.31
N ASP A 885 36.95 -8.90 7.37
CA ASP A 885 36.14 -9.21 6.19
C ASP A 885 35.21 -8.01 5.94
N ALA A 886 35.51 -7.22 4.90
CA ALA A 886 34.77 -5.99 4.61
C ALA A 886 33.56 -6.25 3.69
N ALA A 887 32.36 -5.85 4.11
CA ALA A 887 31.12 -5.88 3.35
C ALA A 887 30.85 -4.57 2.58
N GLU A 888 30.16 -4.69 1.43
CA GLU A 888 29.75 -3.56 0.59
C GLU A 888 28.77 -2.62 1.33
N GLY A 889 28.91 -1.30 1.12
CA GLY A 889 28.08 -0.31 1.80
C GLY A 889 28.32 -0.24 3.31
N ARG A 890 29.51 -0.64 3.79
CA ARG A 890 29.95 -0.49 5.18
C ARG A 890 31.25 0.33 5.28
N VAL A 891 31.42 0.98 6.42
CA VAL A 891 32.54 1.85 6.76
C VAL A 891 33.16 1.37 8.07
N TYR A 892 34.49 1.39 8.17
CA TYR A 892 35.23 0.85 9.32
C TYR A 892 36.10 1.88 10.01
N ASP A 893 36.15 1.80 11.34
CA ASP A 893 37.02 2.61 12.19
C ASP A 893 37.93 1.72 13.06
N VAL A 894 39.23 2.00 13.05
CA VAL A 894 40.23 1.25 13.81
C VAL A 894 40.64 2.04 15.03
N HIS A 895 40.56 1.41 16.20
CA HIS A 895 40.89 2.01 17.49
C HIS A 895 41.96 1.20 18.23
N TRP A 896 42.67 1.87 19.14
CA TRP A 896 43.70 1.27 19.99
C TRP A 896 43.62 1.76 21.43
N SER A 897 43.87 0.86 22.39
CA SER A 897 43.97 1.20 23.81
C SER A 897 45.18 0.50 24.45
N PRO A 898 45.90 1.16 25.38
CA PRO A 898 46.99 0.53 26.11
C PRO A 898 46.51 -0.54 27.12
N ALA A 899 45.24 -0.54 27.52
CA ALA A 899 44.63 -1.53 28.42
C ALA A 899 43.10 -1.54 28.31
N LEU A 900 42.45 -2.70 28.45
CA LEU A 900 40.96 -2.87 28.41
C LEU A 900 40.13 -2.06 29.44
N GLY A 901 40.76 -1.21 30.26
CA GLY A 901 40.10 -0.27 31.18
C GLY A 901 40.55 1.18 31.00
N GLN A 902 41.08 1.52 29.83
CA GLN A 902 41.42 2.87 29.37
C GLN A 902 40.73 3.09 28.02
N ASP A 903 40.42 4.34 27.71
CA ASP A 903 39.65 4.69 26.52
C ASP A 903 40.38 4.27 25.24
N PHE A 904 39.59 3.89 24.23
CA PHE A 904 40.08 3.47 22.92
C PHE A 904 40.30 4.71 22.06
N GLN A 905 41.55 4.97 21.69
CA GLN A 905 41.95 6.06 20.81
C GLN A 905 41.70 5.66 19.36
N LEU A 906 40.99 6.50 18.62
CA LEU A 906 40.77 6.34 17.17
C LEU A 906 42.12 6.47 16.44
N LEU A 907 42.45 5.47 15.61
CA LEU A 907 43.66 5.47 14.77
C LEU A 907 43.35 5.87 13.33
N GLU A 908 42.22 5.41 12.80
CA GLU A 908 41.75 5.69 11.44
C GLU A 908 40.23 5.52 11.41
N ALA A 909 39.52 6.42 10.74
CA ALA A 909 38.09 6.35 10.55
C ALA A 909 37.74 6.35 9.07
N GLY A 910 36.50 6.00 8.73
CA GLY A 910 36.00 6.22 7.38
C GLY A 910 36.61 5.25 6.36
N ILE A 911 37.13 4.11 6.78
CA ILE A 911 37.69 3.12 5.86
C ILE A 911 36.53 2.48 5.11
N GLU A 912 36.29 2.89 3.88
CA GLU A 912 35.20 2.38 3.05
C GLU A 912 35.55 1.04 2.39
N TYR A 913 34.55 0.20 2.17
CA TYR A 913 34.66 -0.94 1.26
C TYR A 913 35.22 -0.51 -0.12
N PRO A 914 36.12 -1.29 -0.75
CA PRO A 914 36.56 -2.65 -0.36
C PRO A 914 37.78 -2.69 0.56
N MET A 915 38.20 -1.57 1.15
CA MET A 915 39.39 -1.54 1.98
C MET A 915 39.14 -2.30 3.31
N ASN A 916 39.98 -3.31 3.57
CA ASN A 916 39.72 -4.31 4.61
C ASN A 916 40.90 -4.52 5.58
N SER A 917 41.87 -3.61 5.59
CA SER A 917 43.00 -3.68 6.50
C SER A 917 43.60 -2.30 6.81
N TYR A 918 44.24 -2.20 7.98
CA TYR A 918 44.95 -1.04 8.46
C TYR A 918 46.30 -1.45 9.06
N THR A 919 47.35 -0.67 8.81
CA THR A 919 48.69 -0.91 9.37
C THR A 919 49.03 0.16 10.40
N ASP A 920 49.10 -0.23 11.67
CA ASP A 920 49.49 0.65 12.76
C ASP A 920 51.02 0.83 12.79
N THR A 921 51.46 2.04 12.43
CA THR A 921 52.88 2.43 12.45
C THR A 921 53.25 3.32 13.65
N LEU A 922 52.25 3.72 14.45
CA LEU A 922 52.36 4.62 15.60
C LEU A 922 52.76 3.84 16.86
N HIS A 923 52.10 2.71 17.11
CA HIS A 923 52.24 1.96 18.36
C HIS A 923 53.21 0.78 18.28
N ARG A 924 53.99 0.67 17.19
CA ARG A 924 55.07 -0.32 16.96
C ARG A 924 56.12 -0.48 18.08
N ALA A 925 56.19 0.47 19.03
CA ALA A 925 57.11 0.44 20.17
C ALA A 925 56.45 0.01 21.50
N ALA A 926 55.13 -0.12 21.55
CA ALA A 926 54.40 -0.55 22.74
C ALA A 926 54.54 -2.08 22.93
N SER A 927 54.89 -2.53 24.14
CA SER A 927 55.06 -3.98 24.40
C SER A 927 53.73 -4.75 24.50
N THR A 928 52.61 -4.04 24.60
CA THR A 928 51.24 -4.55 24.78
C THR A 928 50.24 -3.47 24.39
N GLY A 929 49.10 -3.85 23.80
CA GLY A 929 47.97 -2.97 23.49
C GLY A 929 46.78 -3.79 22.99
N PHE A 930 45.60 -3.18 22.96
CA PHE A 930 44.35 -3.78 22.49
C PHE A 930 43.83 -2.98 21.31
N TYR A 931 43.28 -3.68 20.32
CA TYR A 931 42.69 -3.06 19.13
C TYR A 931 41.21 -3.40 19.06
N ARG A 932 40.42 -2.47 18.50
CA ARG A 932 39.00 -2.66 18.19
C ARG A 932 38.76 -2.13 16.78
N VAL A 933 38.05 -2.91 15.97
CA VAL A 933 37.53 -2.46 14.68
C VAL A 933 36.02 -2.30 14.85
N VAL A 934 35.49 -1.15 14.48
CA VAL A 934 34.05 -0.84 14.53
C VAL A 934 33.55 -0.76 13.10
N VAL A 935 32.40 -1.37 12.81
CA VAL A 935 31.74 -1.37 11.50
C VAL A 935 30.45 -0.55 11.59
N ARG A 936 30.16 0.24 10.56
CA ARG A 936 29.01 1.17 10.49
C ARG A 936 28.42 1.22 9.08
N ARG A 937 27.15 1.61 8.92
CA ARG A 937 26.53 1.91 7.61
C ARG A 937 26.69 3.41 7.29
N PRO A 938 27.01 3.81 6.04
CA PRO A 938 26.97 5.20 5.63
C PRO A 938 25.54 5.61 5.26
N GLY A 939 24.96 6.56 6.00
CA GLY A 939 23.64 7.14 5.72
C GLY A 939 22.51 6.71 6.67
N GLU A 940 22.72 5.64 7.45
CA GLU A 940 21.96 5.36 8.67
C GLU A 940 22.83 5.76 9.86
N GLY A 941 22.19 6.30 10.90
CA GLY A 941 22.84 6.60 12.16
C GLY A 941 22.72 8.06 12.52
N ASP A 942 21.50 8.58 12.68
CA ASP A 942 21.12 9.89 13.25
C ASP A 942 19.68 9.70 13.73
N TRP A 943 19.53 8.92 14.79
CA TRP A 943 18.27 8.31 15.26
C TRP A 943 17.23 9.36 15.64
N ASP A 944 17.67 10.49 16.19
CA ASP A 944 16.80 11.62 16.54
C ASP A 944 16.76 12.73 15.47
N ALA A 945 17.42 12.50 14.32
CA ALA A 945 17.45 13.34 13.12
C ALA A 945 17.92 14.78 13.39
N ASP A 946 18.84 14.95 14.33
CA ASP A 946 19.34 16.26 14.76
C ASP A 946 20.59 16.74 13.98
N GLY A 947 21.14 15.88 13.12
CA GLY A 947 22.30 16.13 12.26
C GLY A 947 23.61 15.56 12.80
N LEU A 948 23.60 14.91 13.96
CA LEU A 948 24.73 14.16 14.51
C LEU A 948 24.64 12.67 14.19
N PRO A 949 25.79 11.96 14.04
CA PRO A 949 25.70 10.53 13.88
C PRO A 949 25.59 9.75 15.19
N ASP A 950 24.69 8.77 15.21
CA ASP A 950 24.45 7.83 16.31
C ASP A 950 25.71 7.23 16.93
N ASP A 951 26.65 6.80 16.09
CA ASP A 951 27.89 6.20 16.56
C ASP A 951 28.83 7.22 17.21
N TRP A 952 28.78 8.48 16.77
CA TRP A 952 29.51 9.58 17.39
C TRP A 952 28.87 9.96 18.72
N GLU A 953 27.55 10.07 18.77
CA GLU A 953 26.79 10.37 19.99
C GLU A 953 26.94 9.28 21.06
N ARG A 954 26.84 8.01 20.65
CA ARG A 954 27.08 6.86 21.53
C ARG A 954 28.52 6.81 22.03
N HIS A 955 29.49 7.21 21.21
CA HIS A 955 30.90 7.20 21.60
C HIS A 955 31.23 8.23 22.66
N TYR A 956 30.80 9.48 22.48
CA TYR A 956 31.21 10.58 23.34
C TYR A 956 30.21 10.94 24.44
N LEU A 957 28.90 10.80 24.16
CA LEU A 957 27.83 11.25 25.04
C LEU A 957 27.01 10.07 25.62
N GLY A 958 27.18 8.87 25.07
CA GLY A 958 26.68 7.62 25.63
C GLY A 958 25.17 7.41 25.46
N SER A 959 24.51 8.21 24.64
CA SER A 959 23.07 8.16 24.34
C SER A 959 22.82 8.61 22.91
N MET A 960 21.87 7.96 22.22
CA MET A 960 21.42 8.30 20.86
C MET A 960 20.11 9.10 20.84
N ASP A 961 19.48 9.32 22.00
CA ASP A 961 18.21 10.07 22.15
C ASP A 961 18.36 11.44 22.84
N ALA A 962 19.58 11.80 23.28
CA ALA A 962 19.78 12.86 24.27
C ALA A 962 20.89 13.86 23.94
N ALA A 963 21.55 13.71 22.80
CA ALA A 963 22.79 14.39 22.47
C ALA A 963 22.59 15.60 21.52
N ASP A 964 21.50 16.38 21.72
CA ASP A 964 21.12 17.55 20.91
C ASP A 964 22.30 18.29 20.26
N ALA A 965 22.32 18.29 18.92
CA ALA A 965 23.29 18.93 18.05
C ALA A 965 23.67 20.37 18.45
N ASN A 966 22.75 21.11 19.07
CA ASN A 966 22.93 22.50 19.48
C ASN A 966 23.38 22.66 20.95
N MET A 967 23.58 21.57 21.69
CA MET A 967 24.04 21.59 23.06
C MET A 967 25.57 21.68 23.11
N ASP A 968 26.08 22.46 24.07
CA ASP A 968 27.50 22.55 24.44
C ASP A 968 27.69 21.66 25.67
N SER A 969 28.03 20.39 25.44
CA SER A 969 27.93 19.33 26.43
C SER A 969 29.02 19.40 27.51
N ASP A 970 30.21 19.88 27.15
CA ASP A 970 31.35 20.05 28.07
C ASP A 970 31.54 21.49 28.56
N GLY A 971 30.88 22.47 27.94
CA GLY A 971 30.84 23.87 28.35
C GLY A 971 31.99 24.73 27.83
N ASP A 972 32.67 24.30 26.76
CA ASP A 972 33.82 25.00 26.17
C ASP A 972 33.41 26.17 25.23
N GLY A 973 32.13 26.23 24.86
CA GLY A 973 31.54 27.22 23.97
C GLY A 973 31.36 26.78 22.51
N GLN A 974 31.64 25.53 22.17
CA GLN A 974 31.29 24.87 20.90
C GLN A 974 30.11 23.93 21.15
N ASP A 975 29.17 23.86 20.20
CA ASP A 975 28.08 22.89 20.28
C ASP A 975 28.48 21.58 19.60
N ASN A 976 27.82 20.50 20.00
CA ASN A 976 28.10 19.14 19.58
C ASN A 976 28.25 19.02 18.05
N ILE A 977 27.41 19.71 17.25
CA ILE A 977 27.51 19.69 15.79
C ILE A 977 28.78 20.35 15.26
N ARG A 978 29.25 21.45 15.88
CA ARG A 978 30.51 22.10 15.49
C ARG A 978 31.70 21.24 15.87
N GLU A 979 31.62 20.56 17.00
CA GLU A 979 32.66 19.64 17.44
C GLU A 979 32.75 18.40 16.55
N TYR A 980 31.62 17.84 16.16
CA TYR A 980 31.56 16.79 15.14
C TYR A 980 32.19 17.24 13.81
N ILE A 981 31.83 18.44 13.32
CA ILE A 981 32.42 19.01 12.10
C ILE A 981 33.92 19.29 12.28
N ALA A 982 34.37 19.69 13.47
CA ALA A 982 35.78 19.98 13.74
C ALA A 982 36.63 18.73 14.02
N GLY A 983 35.98 17.63 14.41
CA GLY A 983 36.63 16.41 14.89
C GLY A 983 37.22 16.55 16.29
N THR A 984 36.54 17.29 17.18
CA THR A 984 36.90 17.46 18.60
C THR A 984 36.05 16.56 19.50
N ASP A 985 36.37 16.50 20.80
CA ASP A 985 35.73 15.59 21.76
C ASP A 985 34.74 16.38 22.64
N PRO A 986 33.41 16.19 22.45
CA PRO A 986 32.37 16.98 23.12
C PRO A 986 32.18 16.65 24.61
N SER A 987 33.05 15.82 25.16
CA SER A 987 33.07 15.46 26.58
C SER A 987 34.28 16.02 27.33
N ASP A 988 35.21 16.69 26.63
CA ASP A 988 36.46 17.24 27.19
C ASP A 988 36.63 18.72 26.83
N GLU A 989 36.39 19.61 27.81
CA GLU A 989 36.50 21.08 27.68
C GLU A 989 37.89 21.58 27.19
N ALA A 990 38.91 20.71 27.14
CA ALA A 990 40.24 21.00 26.59
C ALA A 990 40.40 20.63 25.11
N SER A 991 39.46 19.89 24.52
CA SER A 991 39.44 19.37 23.15
C SER A 991 38.57 20.26 22.28
N PHE A 992 39.15 21.34 21.74
CA PHE A 992 38.38 22.33 21.00
C PHE A 992 39.12 22.93 19.82
N PHE A 993 38.38 23.27 18.77
CA PHE A 993 38.97 23.83 17.55
C PHE A 993 39.34 25.29 17.74
N ALA A 994 40.65 25.56 17.74
CA ALA A 994 41.17 26.91 17.85
C ALA A 994 42.48 27.10 17.10
N MET A 995 42.79 28.36 16.79
CA MET A 995 44.15 28.76 16.42
C MET A 995 45.04 28.67 17.66
N VAL A 996 46.12 27.92 17.54
CA VAL A 996 47.02 27.58 18.66
C VAL A 996 48.20 28.54 18.76
N ASP A 997 48.64 29.09 17.61
CA ASP A 997 49.68 30.11 17.56
C ASP A 997 49.46 31.03 16.36
N ALA A 998 49.91 32.27 16.50
CA ALA A 998 49.92 33.25 15.43
C ALA A 998 51.09 34.23 15.62
N GLY A 999 51.94 34.36 14.61
CA GLY A 999 53.21 35.06 14.75
C GLY A 999 53.74 35.69 13.48
N GLN A 1000 54.38 36.85 13.62
CA GLN A 1000 55.14 37.46 12.53
C GLN A 1000 56.49 36.74 12.38
N VAL A 1001 56.75 36.21 11.19
CA VAL A 1001 58.06 35.67 10.80
C VAL A 1001 58.64 36.47 9.62
N ALA A 1002 59.89 36.17 9.24
CA ALA A 1002 60.57 36.88 8.15
C ALA A 1002 59.88 36.69 6.78
N ALA A 1003 59.15 35.58 6.61
CA ALA A 1003 58.45 35.21 5.37
C ALA A 1003 57.01 35.74 5.27
N GLY A 1004 56.38 36.15 6.38
CA GLY A 1004 54.97 36.54 6.42
C GLY A 1004 54.40 36.50 7.84
N PHE A 1005 53.07 36.54 7.95
CA PHE A 1005 52.37 36.25 9.21
C PHE A 1005 51.88 34.81 9.19
N VAL A 1006 52.27 34.02 10.18
CA VAL A 1006 51.96 32.58 10.26
C VAL A 1006 50.82 32.40 11.24
N ILE A 1007 49.87 31.56 10.89
CA ILE A 1007 48.84 31.03 11.79
C ILE A 1007 48.98 29.51 11.84
N GLU A 1008 48.71 28.94 13.00
CA GLU A 1008 48.77 27.51 13.27
C GLU A 1008 47.49 27.07 13.99
N TRP A 1009 47.01 25.86 13.67
CA TRP A 1009 45.87 25.21 14.31
C TRP A 1009 46.17 23.72 14.53
N TYR A 1010 45.28 23.01 15.21
CA TYR A 1010 45.31 21.54 15.24
C TYR A 1010 44.51 21.01 14.04
N SER A 1011 45.17 20.27 13.15
CA SER A 1011 44.51 19.59 12.02
C SER A 1011 44.10 18.18 12.42
N VAL A 1012 42.97 17.73 11.90
CA VAL A 1012 42.33 16.43 12.18
C VAL A 1012 42.16 15.69 10.85
N PRO A 1013 42.34 14.36 10.79
CA PRO A 1013 42.02 13.55 9.62
C PRO A 1013 40.58 13.78 9.11
N ASP A 1014 40.36 13.57 7.81
CA ASP A 1014 39.06 13.75 7.12
C ASP A 1014 38.45 15.15 7.20
N ARG A 1015 39.27 16.16 7.52
CA ARG A 1015 38.88 17.56 7.52
C ARG A 1015 39.66 18.36 6.49
N THR A 1016 38.97 19.32 5.88
CA THR A 1016 39.57 20.34 5.02
C THR A 1016 39.42 21.71 5.66
N TYR A 1017 40.42 22.57 5.44
CA TYR A 1017 40.48 23.89 6.05
C TYR A 1017 40.49 25.00 5.02
N SER A 1018 39.87 26.13 5.37
CA SER A 1018 40.01 27.38 4.63
C SER A 1018 40.48 28.49 5.54
N VAL A 1019 41.41 29.32 5.05
CA VAL A 1019 41.93 30.46 5.78
C VAL A 1019 41.37 31.72 5.17
N LYS A 1020 40.85 32.61 6.02
CA LYS A 1020 40.30 33.90 5.64
C LYS A 1020 40.92 35.01 6.49
N TRP A 1021 40.92 36.22 5.93
CA TRP A 1021 41.50 37.41 6.54
C TRP A 1021 40.56 38.62 6.46
N ALA A 1022 40.51 39.42 7.52
CA ALA A 1022 39.84 40.72 7.54
C ALA A 1022 40.74 41.77 8.19
N ARG A 1023 40.53 43.03 7.82
CA ARG A 1023 41.28 44.16 8.35
C ARG A 1023 40.80 44.59 9.73
N GLU A 1024 39.48 44.63 9.93
CA GLU A 1024 38.83 45.01 11.20
C GLU A 1024 37.80 43.95 11.63
N LEU A 1025 37.64 43.76 12.95
CA LEU A 1025 36.66 42.83 13.52
C LEU A 1025 35.24 43.35 13.22
N GLY A 1026 34.54 42.70 12.29
CA GLY A 1026 33.20 43.10 11.82
C GLY A 1026 33.12 43.42 10.32
N GLU A 1027 34.26 43.48 9.61
CA GLU A 1027 34.29 43.47 8.14
C GLU A 1027 34.16 42.04 7.60
N SER A 1028 33.65 41.88 6.38
CA SER A 1028 33.58 40.57 5.73
C SER A 1028 34.98 40.01 5.47
N PHE A 1029 35.23 38.79 5.94
CA PHE A 1029 36.49 38.08 5.72
C PHE A 1029 36.71 37.74 4.24
N GLN A 1030 37.92 38.01 3.75
CA GLN A 1030 38.39 37.67 2.42
C GLN A 1030 39.11 36.32 2.46
N VAL A 1031 38.78 35.41 1.55
CA VAL A 1031 39.41 34.10 1.46
C VAL A 1031 40.88 34.25 1.03
N CYS A 1032 41.78 33.65 1.81
CA CYS A 1032 43.20 33.55 1.50
C CYS A 1032 43.53 32.24 0.80
N GLU A 1033 43.00 31.12 1.32
CA GLU A 1033 43.25 29.76 0.80
C GLU A 1033 42.07 28.85 1.16
N ILE A 1034 41.78 27.84 0.32
CA ILE A 1034 40.74 26.82 0.53
C ILE A 1034 41.32 25.43 0.25
N GLY A 1035 40.69 24.38 0.79
CA GLY A 1035 41.09 23.00 0.52
C GLY A 1035 42.46 22.65 1.10
N ILE A 1036 42.82 23.24 2.25
CA ILE A 1036 44.02 22.84 2.97
C ILE A 1036 43.71 21.50 3.63
N GLU A 1037 44.41 20.46 3.19
CA GLU A 1037 44.20 19.08 3.60
C GLU A 1037 45.02 18.71 4.84
N TYR A 1038 44.49 17.83 5.69
CA TYR A 1038 45.30 17.15 6.71
C TYR A 1038 46.53 16.46 6.05
N PRO A 1039 47.73 16.47 6.69
CA PRO A 1039 48.03 16.98 8.03
C PRO A 1039 48.44 18.46 8.07
N GLN A 1040 48.31 19.22 6.97
CA GLN A 1040 48.73 20.62 6.97
C GLN A 1040 47.92 21.42 7.99
N ASN A 1041 48.63 22.07 8.91
CA ASN A 1041 48.04 22.73 10.07
C ASN A 1041 48.56 24.17 10.26
N THR A 1042 49.15 24.73 9.20
CA THR A 1042 49.70 26.07 9.19
C THR A 1042 49.49 26.77 7.85
N TYR A 1043 49.33 28.09 7.90
CA TYR A 1043 49.29 28.96 6.73
C TYR A 1043 50.14 30.20 6.96
N THR A 1044 50.90 30.60 5.92
CA THR A 1044 51.71 31.82 5.94
C THR A 1044 51.11 32.86 5.01
N ASP A 1045 50.51 33.90 5.58
CA ASP A 1045 50.06 35.07 4.83
C ASP A 1045 51.25 35.95 4.47
N THR A 1046 51.55 36.05 3.18
CA THR A 1046 52.62 36.89 2.64
C THR A 1046 52.11 38.25 2.12
N VAL A 1047 50.79 38.40 1.97
CA VAL A 1047 50.13 39.55 1.32
C VAL A 1047 49.78 40.63 2.34
N HIS A 1048 49.11 40.26 3.45
CA HIS A 1048 48.64 41.21 4.47
C HIS A 1048 49.57 41.28 5.69
N SER A 1049 50.73 40.64 5.60
CA SER A 1049 51.76 40.58 6.65
C SER A 1049 52.33 41.93 7.10
N ALA A 1050 52.09 43.01 6.36
CA ALA A 1050 52.54 44.37 6.68
C ALA A 1050 51.47 45.24 7.37
N GLU A 1051 50.24 44.75 7.55
CA GLU A 1051 49.15 45.48 8.19
C GLU A 1051 49.26 45.42 9.72
N ASN A 1052 48.98 46.54 10.40
CA ASN A 1052 49.14 46.67 11.86
C ASN A 1052 48.00 46.02 12.66
N GLU A 1053 46.84 45.84 12.04
CA GLU A 1053 45.64 45.21 12.58
C GLU A 1053 45.15 44.22 11.53
N ARG A 1054 44.92 42.98 11.95
CA ARG A 1054 44.59 41.85 11.08
C ARG A 1054 43.89 40.79 11.90
N PHE A 1055 42.79 40.30 11.36
CA PHE A 1055 41.99 39.24 11.95
C PHE A 1055 42.02 38.08 10.97
N TYR A 1056 42.27 36.88 11.48
CA TYR A 1056 42.23 35.65 10.69
C TYR A 1056 41.09 34.79 11.21
N GLN A 1057 40.49 34.04 10.30
CA GLN A 1057 39.53 32.99 10.58
C GLN A 1057 39.99 31.74 9.85
N VAL A 1058 40.00 30.61 10.53
CA VAL A 1058 40.15 29.29 9.89
C VAL A 1058 38.80 28.61 10.02
N ASP A 1059 38.23 28.21 8.90
CA ASP A 1059 37.03 27.38 8.89
C ASP A 1059 37.45 25.94 8.63
N VAL A 1060 36.76 25.01 9.29
CA VAL A 1060 36.91 23.56 9.12
C VAL A 1060 35.64 23.00 8.47
N GLN A 1061 35.83 22.03 7.58
CA GLN A 1061 34.75 21.30 6.94
C GLN A 1061 35.07 19.80 6.99
N LYS A 1062 34.04 19.00 7.27
CA LYS A 1062 34.08 17.56 7.06
C LYS A 1062 34.00 17.27 5.55
N LYS A 1063 34.81 16.32 5.07
CA LYS A 1063 34.82 15.90 3.66
C LYS A 1063 33.53 15.23 3.22
#